data_AF-A0A821BC23-F1
#
_entry.id   AF-A0A821BC23-F1
#
_cell.length_a   1.000
_cell.length_b   1.000
_cell.length_c   1.000
_cell.angle_alpha   90.00
_cell.angle_beta   90.00
_cell.angle_gamma   90.00
#
_symmetry.space_group_name_H-M   'P 1'
#
loop_
_entity.id
_entity.type
_entity.pdbx_description
1 polymer ?
#
loop_
_entity_poly.entity_id
_entity_poly.type
_entity_poly.pdbx_seq_one_letter_code
_entity_poly.pdbx_strand_id
1 'polypeptide(L)'
;MLNKLIEVNIDDDERTARKKLSPMIKNILWVGICCLTLVLMITVLAIMRKLTLQLLLLIIISTVAIFCATSIFSVQLWQRSKKRNMESLKSNKKSVLDNIVNLTSTGLTVLTLLLSASVMSPLDLGYGSFANFVVFLIYMSTVIWIISFVMYILIITIVFFWKKSSSIHQQLSYGTVSFFVGSFLTCALFMLTVAMRTGSGPVGFGLGLALALSHVIFIGGIAAAIFYDTKRLKILFAALAIIGCVVVSLILWYYLNDGYATKINVITPTERFPHNLTHDPSLNGNYSYGFLTYGSGMDNRIDYGSKASIITPTIDLSSIITLSTFNKQNFQFDESTLPLNGRIWYPANTSSGPYPIVLMVHGNHMSTGSSENGYEYLSTMLASQGFFTVSVDQNFLNLAPFYSSTEYGQMSKIKKYDVSFSRRPEFIARALILLETLKQLRLWNTQEKNQFYNQLDLSNIGLMGHSRGGETIAIAYVLNKLKFLPDYPGSISLSNYNFEIKALFSISGTDDGYTPLGYSLESHDVTMFGIHGIYDADLLSFSFQGKLKSLRFTSNSSIYNFKASLYVHQANHGQFNTKWGRYDLIPGVNQFINVRPLMKAEEQQHICKMYMAALMNIVLKNQTQYCILFEDYRSGLRYLPHTNYISTFQDSKEIIIADFENYDVTIGTIAGSKINATNLLLWGSVYVEVYRSAMLILQPMKDLIGKYAINLQNPVNGSSVRFMIGRTPEGLVNNLTVLLWYENETFDSHVVHVLPALSKHTYKLGSTEYVTAVQTVSFPLTSAFAGLEFVINETNAQFLIDNIVIAR
;
A
#
# COMPACT_ATOMS: atom_id res chain seq x y z
N MET A 1 -28.11 -45.74 36.64
CA MET A 1 -29.21 -45.96 35.67
C MET A 1 -29.00 -47.23 34.84
N LEU A 2 -27.81 -47.44 34.22
CA LEU A 2 -27.52 -48.66 33.45
C LEU A 2 -27.52 -49.97 34.28
N ASN A 3 -27.02 -49.96 35.52
CA ASN A 3 -27.05 -51.18 36.36
C ASN A 3 -28.48 -51.63 36.73
N LYS A 4 -29.47 -50.73 36.74
CA LYS A 4 -30.89 -51.06 36.98
C LYS A 4 -31.60 -51.64 35.73
N LEU A 5 -30.96 -51.61 34.56
CA LEU A 5 -31.48 -52.20 33.32
C LEU A 5 -31.01 -53.65 33.09
N ILE A 6 -30.09 -54.15 33.93
CA ILE A 6 -29.42 -55.45 33.73
C ILE A 6 -30.06 -56.58 34.57
N GLU A 7 -30.86 -56.26 35.60
CA GLU A 7 -31.59 -57.26 36.40
C GLU A 7 -33.05 -57.38 35.97
N VAL A 8 -33.31 -58.16 34.91
CA VAL A 8 -34.61 -58.80 34.69
C VAL A 8 -34.35 -60.21 34.13
N ASN A 9 -35.00 -61.21 34.75
CA ASN A 9 -34.88 -62.66 34.51
C ASN A 9 -34.97 -63.05 33.02
N ILE A 10 -34.12 -64.01 32.63
CA ILE A 10 -33.92 -64.48 31.25
C ILE A 10 -34.49 -65.89 31.10
N ASP A 11 -35.23 -66.11 30.01
CA ASP A 11 -35.51 -67.43 29.42
C ASP A 11 -34.57 -67.66 28.22
N ASP A 12 -34.28 -68.93 27.91
CA ASP A 12 -33.08 -69.40 27.18
C ASP A 12 -32.87 -68.92 25.71
N ASP A 13 -33.82 -68.20 25.11
CA ASP A 13 -33.69 -67.69 23.73
C ASP A 13 -32.82 -66.42 23.59
N GLU A 14 -32.39 -65.82 24.70
CA GLU A 14 -31.69 -64.52 24.70
C GLU A 14 -30.15 -64.59 24.59
N ARG A 15 -29.56 -65.80 24.53
CA ARG A 15 -28.10 -65.96 24.38
C ARG A 15 -27.58 -65.46 23.02
N THR A 16 -28.43 -65.51 21.99
CA THR A 16 -28.10 -65.03 20.63
C THR A 16 -28.19 -63.51 20.51
N ALA A 17 -29.03 -62.86 21.32
CA ALA A 17 -29.18 -61.41 21.36
C ALA A 17 -27.96 -60.72 22.03
N ARG A 18 -27.41 -61.30 23.11
CA ARG A 18 -26.21 -60.77 23.79
C ARG A 18 -24.95 -60.76 22.91
N LYS A 19 -24.79 -61.72 21.98
CA LYS A 19 -23.65 -61.73 21.03
C LYS A 19 -23.70 -60.58 20.00
N LYS A 20 -24.89 -60.04 19.69
CA LYS A 20 -25.06 -58.88 18.77
C LYS A 20 -25.13 -57.53 19.47
N LEU A 21 -25.38 -57.48 20.79
CA LEU A 21 -25.50 -56.23 21.56
C LEU A 21 -24.13 -55.67 22.04
N SER A 22 -23.13 -56.55 22.20
CA SER A 22 -21.77 -56.23 22.64
C SER A 22 -21.03 -55.17 21.78
N PRO A 23 -21.10 -55.20 20.42
CA PRO A 23 -20.44 -54.19 19.59
C PRO A 23 -21.16 -52.83 19.62
N MET A 24 -22.49 -52.83 19.70
CA MET A 24 -23.29 -51.60 19.66
C MET A 24 -23.13 -50.77 20.93
N ILE A 25 -23.11 -51.42 22.10
CA ILE A 25 -22.85 -50.74 23.38
C ILE A 25 -21.40 -50.22 23.43
N LYS A 26 -20.43 -50.97 22.90
CA LYS A 26 -19.04 -50.51 22.76
C LYS A 26 -18.91 -49.30 21.84
N ASN A 27 -19.63 -49.26 20.72
CA ASN A 27 -19.61 -48.12 19.81
C ASN A 27 -20.25 -46.87 20.41
N ILE A 28 -21.35 -47.01 21.16
CA ILE A 28 -21.98 -45.89 21.88
C ILE A 28 -21.06 -45.35 22.98
N LEU A 29 -20.37 -46.23 23.72
CA LEU A 29 -19.36 -45.81 24.70
C LEU A 29 -18.18 -45.10 24.04
N TRP A 30 -17.70 -45.60 22.90
CA TRP A 30 -16.61 -44.97 22.14
C TRP A 30 -16.98 -43.60 21.60
N VAL A 31 -18.19 -43.43 21.05
CA VAL A 31 -18.68 -42.12 20.61
C VAL A 31 -18.84 -41.17 21.79
N GLY A 32 -19.34 -41.65 22.93
CA GLY A 32 -19.42 -40.86 24.17
C GLY A 32 -18.05 -40.40 24.66
N ILE A 33 -17.05 -41.28 24.66
CA ILE A 33 -15.66 -40.98 25.06
C ILE A 33 -15.02 -39.99 24.08
N CYS A 34 -15.18 -40.16 22.76
CA CYS A 34 -14.65 -39.22 21.76
C CYS A 34 -15.27 -37.82 21.89
N CYS A 35 -16.59 -37.73 22.12
CA CYS A 35 -17.26 -36.45 22.35
C CYS A 35 -16.79 -35.78 23.65
N LEU A 36 -16.63 -36.53 24.75
CA LEU A 36 -16.10 -36.00 26.00
C LEU A 36 -14.66 -35.49 25.85
N THR A 37 -13.83 -36.23 25.11
CA THR A 37 -12.43 -35.88 24.86
C THR A 37 -12.32 -34.62 24.00
N LEU A 38 -13.17 -34.47 22.99
CA LEU A 38 -13.24 -33.27 22.15
C LEU A 38 -13.68 -32.04 22.96
N VAL A 39 -14.68 -32.19 23.86
CA VAL A 39 -15.11 -31.12 24.77
C VAL A 39 -13.99 -30.72 25.72
N LEU A 40 -13.25 -31.67 26.27
CA LEU A 40 -12.12 -31.39 27.15
C LEU A 40 -11.02 -30.61 26.40
N MET A 41 -10.70 -31.02 25.17
CA MET A 41 -9.66 -30.39 24.34
C MET A 41 -10.05 -28.95 23.95
N ILE A 42 -11.30 -28.73 23.58
CA ILE A 42 -11.84 -27.39 23.24
C ILE A 42 -11.89 -26.50 24.48
N THR A 43 -12.25 -27.05 25.64
CA THR A 43 -12.30 -26.30 26.91
C THR A 43 -10.90 -25.87 27.35
N VAL A 44 -9.91 -26.75 27.24
CA VAL A 44 -8.50 -26.42 27.53
C VAL A 44 -7.97 -25.35 26.57
N LEU A 45 -8.25 -25.46 25.26
CA LEU A 45 -7.88 -24.46 24.26
C LEU A 45 -8.55 -23.09 24.49
N ALA A 46 -9.79 -23.08 24.98
CA ALA A 46 -10.53 -21.86 25.28
C ALA A 46 -10.04 -21.16 26.56
N ILE A 47 -9.69 -21.93 27.60
CA ILE A 47 -9.05 -21.43 28.83
C ILE A 47 -7.67 -20.83 28.51
N MET A 48 -6.90 -21.46 27.62
CA MET A 48 -5.59 -20.96 27.17
C MET A 48 -5.67 -19.66 26.35
N ARG A 49 -6.85 -19.27 25.81
CA ARG A 49 -7.03 -18.09 24.94
C ARG A 49 -7.95 -17.00 25.49
N LYS A 50 -8.39 -17.07 26.75
CA LYS A 50 -9.28 -16.08 27.40
C LYS A 50 -10.55 -15.73 26.58
N LEU A 51 -11.23 -16.72 26.02
CA LEU A 51 -12.54 -16.52 25.36
C LEU A 51 -13.63 -16.15 26.37
N THR A 52 -14.64 -15.36 25.96
CA THR A 52 -15.71 -14.89 26.85
C THR A 52 -16.62 -16.02 27.33
N LEU A 53 -17.08 -15.93 28.59
CA LEU A 53 -17.89 -16.94 29.28
C LEU A 53 -19.17 -17.32 28.51
N GLN A 54 -19.78 -16.36 27.80
CA GLN A 54 -21.01 -16.55 27.01
C GLN A 54 -20.80 -17.48 25.80
N LEU A 55 -19.65 -17.40 25.13
CA LEU A 55 -19.33 -18.26 23.99
C LEU A 55 -19.07 -19.71 24.45
N LEU A 56 -18.41 -19.85 25.60
CA LEU A 56 -18.16 -21.14 26.24
C LEU A 56 -19.49 -21.81 26.64
N LEU A 57 -20.41 -21.04 27.22
CA LEU A 57 -21.73 -21.50 27.62
C LEU A 57 -22.56 -21.98 26.42
N LEU A 58 -22.50 -21.24 25.30
CA LEU A 58 -23.23 -21.60 24.08
C LEU A 58 -22.74 -22.92 23.48
N ILE A 59 -21.42 -23.14 23.44
CA ILE A 59 -20.81 -24.38 22.93
C ILE A 59 -21.20 -25.56 23.82
N ILE A 60 -21.17 -25.38 25.14
CA ILE A 60 -21.55 -26.41 26.12
C ILE A 60 -23.04 -26.76 25.98
N ILE A 61 -23.93 -25.76 25.96
CA ILE A 61 -25.38 -25.96 25.83
C ILE A 61 -25.71 -26.69 24.52
N SER A 62 -25.09 -26.30 23.41
CA SER A 62 -25.33 -26.91 22.09
C SER A 62 -24.88 -28.37 22.05
N THR A 63 -23.73 -28.68 22.66
CA THR A 63 -23.19 -30.04 22.71
C THR A 63 -24.03 -30.95 23.62
N VAL A 64 -24.51 -30.42 24.76
CA VAL A 64 -25.42 -31.12 25.67
C VAL A 64 -26.78 -31.37 25.02
N ALA A 65 -27.30 -30.41 24.25
CA ALA A 65 -28.56 -30.57 23.53
C ALA A 65 -28.50 -31.71 22.49
N ILE A 66 -27.38 -31.82 21.76
CA ILE A 66 -27.15 -32.91 20.79
C ILE A 66 -27.06 -34.27 21.50
N PHE A 67 -26.37 -34.33 22.65
CA PHE A 67 -26.26 -35.56 23.44
C PHE A 67 -27.61 -36.00 24.04
N CYS A 68 -28.41 -35.06 24.52
CA CYS A 68 -29.75 -35.32 25.04
C CYS A 68 -30.71 -35.79 23.93
N ALA A 69 -30.70 -35.16 22.76
CA ALA A 69 -31.55 -35.54 21.63
C ALA A 69 -31.23 -36.96 21.13
N THR A 70 -29.95 -37.30 21.01
CA THR A 70 -29.51 -38.64 20.60
C THR A 70 -29.84 -39.71 21.64
N SER A 71 -29.75 -39.38 22.94
CA SER A 71 -30.08 -40.28 24.05
C SER A 71 -31.59 -40.54 24.18
N ILE A 72 -32.43 -39.50 24.12
CA ILE A 72 -33.90 -39.62 24.20
C ILE A 72 -34.44 -40.45 23.03
N PHE A 73 -33.90 -40.26 21.83
CA PHE A 73 -34.32 -40.99 20.64
C PHE A 73 -33.92 -42.48 20.70
N SER A 74 -32.76 -42.78 21.29
CA SER A 74 -32.29 -44.15 21.53
C SER A 74 -33.20 -44.91 22.51
N VAL A 75 -33.73 -44.23 23.53
CA VAL A 75 -34.69 -44.80 24.51
C VAL A 75 -36.07 -45.03 23.86
N GLN A 76 -36.53 -44.11 23.01
CA GLN A 76 -37.80 -44.28 22.27
C GLN A 76 -37.74 -45.45 21.28
N LEU A 77 -36.59 -45.68 20.63
CA LEU A 77 -36.35 -46.85 19.77
C LEU A 77 -36.38 -48.16 20.56
N TRP A 78 -35.81 -48.18 21.76
CA TRP A 78 -35.86 -49.34 22.65
C TRP A 78 -37.30 -49.67 23.07
N GLN A 79 -38.07 -48.66 23.50
CA GLN A 79 -39.48 -48.83 23.90
C GLN A 79 -40.38 -49.30 22.74
N ARG A 80 -40.14 -48.83 21.51
CA ARG A 80 -40.88 -49.28 20.32
C ARG A 80 -40.49 -50.70 19.87
N SER A 81 -39.23 -51.10 20.06
CA SER A 81 -38.76 -52.47 19.74
C SER A 81 -39.36 -53.54 20.67
N LYS A 82 -39.68 -53.19 21.92
CA LYS A 82 -40.28 -54.10 22.90
C LYS A 82 -41.78 -54.35 22.68
N LYS A 83 -42.45 -53.53 21.85
CA LYS A 83 -43.93 -53.53 21.68
C LYS A 83 -44.43 -54.13 20.36
N ARG A 84 -43.58 -54.60 19.44
CA ARG A 84 -44.01 -55.17 18.14
C ARG A 84 -43.16 -56.36 17.71
N ASN A 85 -43.85 -57.41 17.22
CA ASN A 85 -43.26 -58.64 16.67
C ASN A 85 -42.15 -58.35 15.63
N MET A 86 -41.09 -59.17 15.71
CA MET A 86 -39.80 -59.01 15.03
C MET A 86 -39.83 -58.99 13.50
N GLU A 87 -40.95 -59.30 12.84
CA GLU A 87 -41.01 -59.29 11.37
C GLU A 87 -41.23 -57.90 10.75
N SER A 88 -41.81 -56.94 11.48
CA SER A 88 -41.99 -55.56 10.96
C SER A 88 -40.72 -54.68 11.04
N LEU A 89 -39.64 -55.18 11.65
CA LEU A 89 -38.43 -54.40 11.94
C LEU A 89 -37.47 -54.26 10.75
N LYS A 90 -37.59 -55.08 9.69
CA LYS A 90 -36.73 -54.96 8.50
C LYS A 90 -37.06 -53.74 7.64
N SER A 91 -38.34 -53.34 7.51
CA SER A 91 -38.71 -52.12 6.79
C SER A 91 -38.50 -50.85 7.62
N ASN A 92 -38.66 -50.93 8.95
CA ASN A 92 -38.58 -49.78 9.84
C ASN A 92 -37.16 -49.36 10.23
N LYS A 93 -36.17 -50.28 10.19
CA LYS A 93 -34.75 -49.91 10.41
C LYS A 93 -34.20 -48.94 9.36
N LYS A 94 -34.74 -48.99 8.13
CA LYS A 94 -34.37 -48.11 7.02
C LYS A 94 -34.85 -46.67 7.27
N SER A 95 -36.13 -46.49 7.59
CA SER A 95 -36.69 -45.14 7.86
C SER A 95 -36.09 -44.47 9.10
N VAL A 96 -35.69 -45.24 10.11
CA VAL A 96 -35.04 -44.72 11.32
C VAL A 96 -33.64 -44.20 11.01
N LEU A 97 -32.85 -44.90 10.20
CA LEU A 97 -31.51 -44.46 9.81
C LEU A 97 -31.58 -43.24 8.88
N ASP A 98 -32.54 -43.22 7.95
CA ASP A 98 -32.82 -42.10 7.06
C ASP A 98 -33.17 -40.83 7.87
N ASN A 99 -33.98 -40.98 8.92
CA ASN A 99 -34.32 -39.89 9.82
C ASN A 99 -33.12 -39.43 10.66
N ILE A 100 -32.24 -40.33 11.10
CA ILE A 100 -31.02 -39.94 11.83
C ILE A 100 -30.08 -39.15 10.93
N VAL A 101 -29.79 -39.62 9.72
CA VAL A 101 -28.88 -38.91 8.78
C VAL A 101 -29.46 -37.54 8.41
N ASN A 102 -30.77 -37.47 8.11
CA ASN A 102 -31.42 -36.20 7.80
C ASN A 102 -31.44 -35.24 8.99
N LEU A 103 -31.71 -35.72 10.21
CA LEU A 103 -31.73 -34.86 11.41
C LEU A 103 -30.32 -34.40 11.78
N THR A 104 -29.30 -35.23 11.57
CA THR A 104 -27.90 -34.86 11.83
C THR A 104 -27.40 -33.85 10.80
N SER A 105 -27.74 -34.04 9.51
CA SER A 105 -27.45 -33.10 8.42
C SER A 105 -28.16 -31.75 8.61
N THR A 106 -29.45 -31.79 8.96
CA THR A 106 -30.24 -30.59 9.24
C THR A 106 -29.73 -29.88 10.50
N GLY A 107 -29.41 -30.62 11.55
CA GLY A 107 -28.82 -30.09 12.79
C GLY A 107 -27.44 -29.44 12.55
N LEU A 108 -26.59 -30.04 11.71
CA LEU A 108 -25.31 -29.44 11.30
C LEU A 108 -25.52 -28.17 10.48
N THR A 109 -26.49 -28.17 9.55
CA THR A 109 -26.80 -27.01 8.72
C THR A 109 -27.31 -25.85 9.57
N VAL A 110 -28.23 -26.13 10.51
CA VAL A 110 -28.75 -25.14 11.46
C VAL A 110 -27.65 -24.65 12.40
N LEU A 111 -26.78 -25.52 12.91
CA LEU A 111 -25.64 -25.13 13.75
C LEU A 111 -24.66 -24.24 12.98
N THR A 112 -24.37 -24.57 11.72
CA THR A 112 -23.54 -23.76 10.83
C THR A 112 -24.19 -22.40 10.60
N LEU A 113 -25.50 -22.34 10.33
CA LEU A 113 -26.25 -21.08 10.16
C LEU A 113 -26.32 -20.25 11.45
N LEU A 114 -26.46 -20.86 12.63
CA LEU A 114 -26.48 -20.16 13.92
C LEU A 114 -25.09 -19.66 14.33
N LEU A 115 -24.03 -20.43 14.06
CA LEU A 115 -22.64 -19.96 14.18
C LEU A 115 -22.37 -18.83 13.19
N SER A 116 -22.94 -18.88 11.99
CA SER A 116 -22.86 -17.80 10.99
C SER A 116 -23.64 -16.54 11.42
N ALA A 117 -24.81 -16.71 12.06
CA ALA A 117 -25.67 -15.61 12.48
C ALA A 117 -25.15 -14.92 13.77
N SER A 118 -24.55 -15.67 14.70
CA SER A 118 -23.89 -15.11 15.89
C SER A 118 -22.61 -14.33 15.57
N VAL A 119 -22.02 -14.56 14.38
CA VAL A 119 -20.93 -13.76 13.79
C VAL A 119 -21.40 -12.39 13.28
N MET A 120 -22.72 -12.16 13.15
CA MET A 120 -23.28 -10.88 12.68
C MET A 120 -23.65 -9.90 13.80
N SER A 121 -23.50 -10.25 15.08
CA SER A 121 -23.68 -9.25 16.15
C SER A 121 -22.40 -8.40 16.28
N PRO A 122 -22.51 -7.07 16.33
CA PRO A 122 -21.35 -6.21 16.47
C PRO A 122 -20.81 -6.33 17.90
N LEU A 123 -19.90 -7.26 18.13
CA LEU A 123 -19.06 -7.24 19.33
C LEU A 123 -18.08 -6.08 19.20
N ASP A 124 -18.45 -4.95 19.79
CA ASP A 124 -17.63 -3.74 19.85
C ASP A 124 -16.45 -3.98 20.83
N LEU A 125 -15.39 -4.58 20.30
CA LEU A 125 -14.18 -4.95 21.05
C LEU A 125 -13.14 -3.82 21.13
N GLY A 126 -13.50 -2.58 20.78
CA GLY A 126 -12.73 -1.38 21.16
C GLY A 126 -11.29 -1.28 20.65
N TYR A 127 -10.91 -2.01 19.58
CA TYR A 127 -9.60 -1.91 18.90
C TYR A 127 -9.77 -2.26 17.41
N GLY A 128 -9.08 -1.53 16.51
CA GLY A 128 -9.16 -1.54 15.03
C GLY A 128 -9.87 -2.75 14.39
N SER A 129 -11.14 -2.54 14.02
CA SER A 129 -12.18 -3.58 14.00
C SER A 129 -12.16 -4.58 12.84
N PHE A 130 -11.54 -4.29 11.69
CA PHE A 130 -11.78 -5.09 10.47
C PHE A 130 -10.71 -6.13 10.14
N ALA A 131 -9.42 -5.87 10.38
CA ALA A 131 -8.36 -6.85 10.09
C ALA A 131 -8.45 -8.06 11.05
N ASN A 132 -8.74 -7.80 12.32
CA ASN A 132 -9.00 -8.85 13.32
C ASN A 132 -10.27 -9.64 12.98
N PHE A 133 -11.31 -8.99 12.44
CA PHE A 133 -12.50 -9.65 11.91
C PHE A 133 -12.16 -10.58 10.73
N VAL A 134 -11.30 -10.14 9.80
CA VAL A 134 -10.86 -10.96 8.66
C VAL A 134 -10.00 -12.15 9.11
N VAL A 135 -9.03 -11.94 10.00
CA VAL A 135 -8.20 -13.04 10.54
C VAL A 135 -9.06 -14.03 11.33
N PHE A 136 -10.05 -13.53 12.08
CA PHE A 136 -11.03 -14.36 12.77
C PHE A 136 -11.90 -15.15 11.78
N LEU A 137 -12.36 -14.55 10.69
CA LEU A 137 -13.10 -15.24 9.62
C LEU A 137 -12.25 -16.31 8.93
N ILE A 138 -10.98 -16.04 8.63
CA ILE A 138 -10.04 -17.02 8.05
C ILE A 138 -9.82 -18.19 9.02
N TYR A 139 -9.60 -17.89 10.29
CA TYR A 139 -9.38 -18.91 11.31
C TYR A 139 -10.63 -19.79 11.48
N MET A 140 -11.80 -19.18 11.62
CA MET A 140 -13.05 -19.90 11.85
C MET A 140 -13.49 -20.69 10.61
N SER A 141 -13.31 -20.14 9.41
CA SER A 141 -13.57 -20.86 8.15
C SER A 141 -12.68 -22.10 7.99
N THR A 142 -11.39 -21.96 8.31
CA THR A 142 -10.44 -23.06 8.28
C THR A 142 -10.79 -24.13 9.32
N VAL A 143 -11.19 -23.73 10.53
CA VAL A 143 -11.62 -24.66 11.59
C VAL A 143 -12.90 -25.40 11.20
N ILE A 144 -13.89 -24.71 10.64
CA ILE A 144 -15.13 -25.31 10.15
C ILE A 144 -14.83 -26.30 9.02
N TRP A 145 -13.93 -25.95 8.10
CA TRP A 145 -13.49 -26.83 7.01
C TRP A 145 -12.80 -28.09 7.53
N ILE A 146 -11.85 -27.97 8.48
CA ILE A 146 -11.14 -29.11 9.07
C ILE A 146 -12.09 -30.04 9.82
N ILE A 147 -12.97 -29.50 10.67
CA ILE A 147 -13.94 -30.32 11.42
C ILE A 147 -14.83 -31.10 10.46
N SER A 148 -15.31 -30.43 9.42
CA SER A 148 -16.22 -31.03 8.46
C SER A 148 -15.52 -32.06 7.55
N PHE A 149 -14.24 -31.84 7.21
CA PHE A 149 -13.40 -32.81 6.50
C PHE A 149 -13.10 -34.07 7.35
N VAL A 150 -12.77 -33.90 8.63
CA VAL A 150 -12.54 -35.01 9.56
C VAL A 150 -13.82 -35.83 9.75
N MET A 151 -14.97 -35.17 9.89
CA MET A 151 -16.26 -35.85 9.97
C MET A 151 -16.63 -36.58 8.66
N TYR A 152 -16.30 -36.02 7.50
CA TYR A 152 -16.46 -36.67 6.20
C TYR A 152 -15.63 -37.96 6.09
N ILE A 153 -14.36 -37.93 6.51
CA ILE A 153 -13.51 -39.13 6.56
C ILE A 153 -14.07 -40.17 7.53
N LEU A 154 -14.56 -39.76 8.70
CA LEU A 154 -15.20 -40.66 9.66
C LEU A 154 -16.45 -41.33 9.07
N ILE A 155 -17.29 -40.57 8.38
CA ILE A 155 -18.51 -41.08 7.72
C ILE A 155 -18.14 -42.05 6.59
N ILE A 156 -17.16 -41.72 5.73
CA ILE A 156 -16.67 -42.64 4.68
C ILE A 156 -16.10 -43.92 5.29
N THR A 157 -15.32 -43.80 6.36
CA THR A 157 -14.69 -44.95 7.01
C THR A 157 -15.74 -45.88 7.61
N ILE A 158 -16.75 -45.32 8.31
CA ILE A 158 -17.88 -46.08 8.86
C ILE A 158 -18.63 -46.82 7.73
N VAL A 159 -18.79 -46.19 6.57
CA VAL A 159 -19.50 -46.75 5.41
C VAL A 159 -18.66 -47.81 4.67
N PHE A 160 -17.34 -47.62 4.56
CA PHE A 160 -16.43 -48.58 3.94
C PHE A 160 -16.46 -49.92 4.67
N PHE A 161 -16.61 -49.90 6.00
CA PHE A 161 -16.77 -51.10 6.82
C PHE A 161 -18.20 -51.68 6.82
N TRP A 162 -19.21 -50.97 6.30
CA TRP A 162 -20.62 -51.38 6.29
C TRP A 162 -21.17 -51.48 4.86
N LYS A 163 -20.65 -52.42 4.08
CA LYS A 163 -21.14 -52.66 2.70
C LYS A 163 -22.44 -53.48 2.71
N LYS A 164 -23.43 -52.99 1.92
CA LYS A 164 -24.51 -53.70 1.18
C LYS A 164 -25.93 -53.11 1.35
N SER A 165 -26.10 -51.80 1.22
CA SER A 165 -27.41 -51.19 0.92
C SER A 165 -27.25 -49.97 0.00
N SER A 166 -27.95 -49.98 -1.15
CA SER A 166 -27.89 -48.93 -2.18
C SER A 166 -28.50 -47.60 -1.74
N SER A 167 -29.36 -47.57 -0.72
CA SER A 167 -29.99 -46.32 -0.23
C SER A 167 -29.04 -45.44 0.59
N ILE A 168 -28.01 -46.03 1.22
CA ILE A 168 -27.02 -45.29 2.03
C ILE A 168 -26.11 -44.45 1.13
N HIS A 169 -25.79 -44.92 -0.08
CA HIS A 169 -25.01 -44.17 -1.07
C HIS A 169 -25.72 -42.88 -1.53
N GLN A 170 -27.05 -42.91 -1.66
CA GLN A 170 -27.84 -41.76 -2.10
C GLN A 170 -27.98 -40.68 -1.00
N GLN A 171 -27.88 -41.04 0.27
CA GLN A 171 -27.88 -40.08 1.38
C GLN A 171 -26.50 -39.51 1.69
N LEU A 172 -25.44 -40.30 1.48
CA LEU A 172 -24.06 -39.83 1.49
C LEU A 172 -23.80 -38.74 0.45
N SER A 173 -24.42 -38.84 -0.74
CA SER A 173 -24.33 -37.77 -1.74
C SER A 173 -24.93 -36.45 -1.26
N TYR A 174 -26.03 -36.46 -0.51
CA TYR A 174 -26.61 -35.22 0.04
C TYR A 174 -25.74 -34.58 1.13
N GLY A 175 -25.19 -35.38 2.06
CA GLY A 175 -24.27 -34.86 3.09
C GLY A 175 -22.95 -34.32 2.51
N THR A 176 -22.43 -34.99 1.47
CA THR A 176 -21.25 -34.54 0.72
C THR A 176 -21.52 -33.22 0.00
N VAL A 177 -22.67 -33.11 -0.68
CA VAL A 177 -23.10 -31.87 -1.35
C VAL A 177 -23.26 -30.73 -0.35
N SER A 178 -23.91 -30.95 0.80
CA SER A 178 -24.05 -29.93 1.84
C SER A 178 -22.70 -29.47 2.42
N PHE A 179 -21.73 -30.38 2.59
CA PHE A 179 -20.38 -30.05 3.04
C PHE A 179 -19.62 -29.16 2.03
N PHE A 180 -19.73 -29.48 0.74
CA PHE A 180 -19.12 -28.67 -0.32
C PHE A 180 -19.81 -27.31 -0.48
N VAL A 181 -21.14 -27.25 -0.35
CA VAL A 181 -21.90 -25.99 -0.35
C VAL A 181 -21.55 -25.10 0.85
N GLY A 182 -21.37 -25.68 2.04
CA GLY A 182 -20.93 -24.95 3.23
C GLY A 182 -19.53 -24.37 3.08
N SER A 183 -18.56 -25.19 2.63
CA SER A 183 -17.18 -24.74 2.36
C SER A 183 -17.12 -23.66 1.27
N PHE A 184 -18.03 -23.75 0.29
CA PHE A 184 -18.21 -22.77 -0.78
C PHE A 184 -18.71 -21.41 -0.27
N LEU A 185 -19.76 -21.40 0.56
CA LEU A 185 -20.29 -20.16 1.13
C LEU A 185 -19.21 -19.43 1.92
N THR A 186 -18.36 -20.17 2.64
CA THR A 186 -17.29 -19.58 3.43
C THR A 186 -16.14 -19.03 2.56
N CYS A 187 -15.73 -19.72 1.50
CA CYS A 187 -14.73 -19.20 0.56
C CYS A 187 -15.28 -17.99 -0.24
N ALA A 188 -16.55 -18.01 -0.62
CA ALA A 188 -17.21 -16.90 -1.30
C ALA A 188 -17.28 -15.65 -0.42
N LEU A 189 -17.62 -15.81 0.86
CA LEU A 189 -17.62 -14.71 1.85
C LEU A 189 -16.22 -14.16 2.14
N PHE A 190 -15.19 -15.00 2.12
CA PHE A 190 -13.79 -14.55 2.22
C PHE A 190 -13.39 -13.69 1.02
N MET A 191 -13.66 -14.17 -0.20
CA MET A 191 -13.36 -13.44 -1.43
C MET A 191 -14.17 -12.14 -1.55
N LEU A 192 -15.44 -12.16 -1.10
CA LEU A 192 -16.31 -10.99 -0.98
C LEU A 192 -15.66 -9.88 -0.15
N THR A 193 -15.07 -10.26 0.98
CA THR A 193 -14.46 -9.34 1.95
C THR A 193 -13.15 -8.73 1.41
N VAL A 194 -12.38 -9.52 0.63
CA VAL A 194 -11.16 -9.05 -0.05
C VAL A 194 -11.50 -8.10 -1.22
N ALA A 195 -12.53 -8.42 -2.01
CA ALA A 195 -12.96 -7.60 -3.15
C ALA A 195 -13.47 -6.22 -2.71
N MET A 196 -14.27 -6.14 -1.63
CA MET A 196 -14.76 -4.87 -1.09
C MET A 196 -13.65 -3.91 -0.63
N ARG A 197 -12.47 -4.44 -0.27
CA ARG A 197 -11.35 -3.63 0.27
C ARG A 197 -10.33 -3.20 -0.77
N THR A 198 -10.25 -3.87 -1.91
CA THR A 198 -9.26 -3.57 -2.97
C THR A 198 -9.71 -2.48 -3.95
N GLY A 199 -10.89 -1.89 -3.75
CA GLY A 199 -11.43 -0.88 -4.68
C GLY A 199 -11.85 -1.45 -6.04
N SER A 200 -11.80 -2.77 -6.23
CA SER A 200 -12.12 -3.47 -7.49
C SER A 200 -13.62 -3.44 -7.89
N GLY A 201 -14.44 -2.74 -7.09
CA GLY A 201 -15.85 -2.49 -7.36
C GLY A 201 -16.68 -3.77 -7.56
N PRO A 202 -17.84 -3.66 -8.26
CA PRO A 202 -18.70 -4.80 -8.59
C PRO A 202 -18.02 -5.89 -9.44
N VAL A 203 -16.90 -5.58 -10.10
CA VAL A 203 -16.19 -6.49 -11.00
C VAL A 203 -15.35 -7.51 -10.22
N GLY A 204 -14.61 -7.05 -9.20
CA GLY A 204 -13.91 -7.94 -8.28
C GLY A 204 -14.87 -8.87 -7.53
N PHE A 205 -16.05 -8.35 -7.16
CA PHE A 205 -17.16 -9.13 -6.61
C PHE A 205 -17.63 -10.23 -7.57
N GLY A 206 -17.89 -9.88 -8.83
CA GLY A 206 -18.32 -10.82 -9.86
C GLY A 206 -17.34 -11.97 -10.08
N LEU A 207 -16.03 -11.69 -10.07
CA LEU A 207 -14.98 -12.71 -10.24
C LEU A 207 -14.79 -13.60 -9.02
N GLY A 208 -14.85 -13.04 -7.82
CA GLY A 208 -14.82 -13.84 -6.57
C GLY A 208 -16.00 -14.81 -6.49
N LEU A 209 -17.19 -14.35 -6.86
CA LEU A 209 -18.39 -15.18 -6.95
C LEU A 209 -18.26 -16.23 -8.07
N ALA A 210 -17.77 -15.86 -9.26
CA ALA A 210 -17.56 -16.78 -10.38
C ALA A 210 -16.52 -17.87 -10.04
N LEU A 211 -15.44 -17.52 -9.31
CA LEU A 211 -14.46 -18.47 -8.78
C LEU A 211 -15.09 -19.49 -7.84
N ALA A 212 -15.87 -19.00 -6.88
CA ALA A 212 -16.50 -19.86 -5.91
C ALA A 212 -17.51 -20.80 -6.62
N LEU A 213 -18.33 -20.26 -7.53
CA LEU A 213 -19.33 -21.02 -8.27
C LEU A 213 -18.68 -22.07 -9.17
N SER A 214 -17.60 -21.72 -9.86
CA SER A 214 -16.85 -22.65 -10.71
C SER A 214 -16.17 -23.77 -9.92
N HIS A 215 -15.68 -23.51 -8.70
CA HIS A 215 -15.19 -24.57 -7.81
C HIS A 215 -16.30 -25.53 -7.36
N VAL A 216 -17.49 -25.02 -7.04
CA VAL A 216 -18.66 -25.86 -6.71
C VAL A 216 -19.09 -26.70 -7.91
N ILE A 217 -19.16 -26.08 -9.07
CA ILE A 217 -19.53 -26.75 -10.32
C ILE A 217 -18.48 -27.83 -10.67
N PHE A 218 -17.19 -27.54 -10.45
CA PHE A 218 -16.10 -28.49 -10.65
C PHE A 218 -16.18 -29.69 -9.71
N ILE A 219 -16.14 -29.44 -8.40
CA ILE A 219 -16.06 -30.50 -7.38
C ILE A 219 -17.40 -31.23 -7.26
N GLY A 220 -18.51 -30.48 -7.27
CA GLY A 220 -19.88 -31.04 -7.27
C GLY A 220 -20.17 -31.84 -8.54
N GLY A 221 -19.67 -31.40 -9.70
CA GLY A 221 -19.75 -32.15 -10.96
C GLY A 221 -18.97 -33.47 -10.91
N ILE A 222 -17.75 -33.46 -10.37
CA ILE A 222 -16.95 -34.69 -10.17
C ILE A 222 -17.66 -35.65 -9.22
N ALA A 223 -18.10 -35.17 -8.06
CA ALA A 223 -18.79 -35.98 -7.07
C ALA A 223 -20.08 -36.58 -7.67
N ALA A 224 -20.91 -35.77 -8.32
CA ALA A 224 -22.15 -36.24 -8.91
C ALA A 224 -21.93 -37.22 -10.08
N ALA A 225 -20.89 -37.03 -10.90
CA ALA A 225 -20.53 -37.98 -11.95
C ALA A 225 -20.10 -39.36 -11.40
N ILE A 226 -19.49 -39.39 -10.22
CA ILE A 226 -19.08 -40.62 -9.53
C ILE A 226 -20.28 -41.34 -8.88
N PHE A 227 -21.19 -40.59 -8.24
CA PHE A 227 -22.23 -41.17 -7.37
C PHE A 227 -23.60 -41.42 -8.03
N TYR A 228 -23.93 -40.80 -9.18
CA TYR A 228 -25.22 -41.02 -9.85
C TYR A 228 -25.15 -42.15 -10.87
N ASP A 229 -26.08 -43.11 -10.83
CA ASP A 229 -26.05 -44.29 -11.73
C ASP A 229 -26.52 -44.02 -13.17
N THR A 230 -27.22 -42.92 -13.44
CA THR A 230 -27.79 -42.66 -14.77
C THR A 230 -26.76 -42.08 -15.73
N LYS A 231 -26.53 -42.74 -16.87
CA LYS A 231 -25.55 -42.32 -17.90
C LYS A 231 -25.74 -40.85 -18.34
N ARG A 232 -26.98 -40.38 -18.49
CA ARG A 232 -27.29 -38.99 -18.86
C ARG A 232 -26.86 -37.98 -17.80
N LEU A 233 -27.09 -38.26 -16.51
CA LEU A 233 -26.66 -37.37 -15.43
C LEU A 233 -25.13 -37.39 -15.26
N LYS A 234 -24.48 -38.55 -15.40
CA LYS A 234 -23.00 -38.63 -15.41
C LYS A 234 -22.38 -37.72 -16.47
N ILE A 235 -22.92 -37.74 -17.70
CA ILE A 235 -22.44 -36.89 -18.80
C ILE A 235 -22.67 -35.41 -18.49
N LEU A 236 -23.86 -35.04 -17.98
CA LEU A 236 -24.16 -33.66 -17.60
C LEU A 236 -23.21 -33.15 -16.50
N PHE A 237 -23.01 -33.92 -15.44
CA PHE A 237 -22.14 -33.52 -14.33
C PHE A 237 -20.66 -33.53 -14.69
N ALA A 238 -20.22 -34.43 -15.58
CA ALA A 238 -18.88 -34.37 -16.16
C ALA A 238 -18.68 -33.11 -17.02
N ALA A 239 -19.68 -32.72 -17.83
CA ALA A 239 -19.63 -31.49 -18.61
C ALA A 239 -19.59 -30.24 -17.70
N LEU A 240 -20.40 -30.22 -16.64
CA LEU A 240 -20.34 -29.18 -15.61
C LEU A 240 -18.96 -29.14 -14.95
N ALA A 241 -18.39 -30.30 -14.60
CA ALA A 241 -17.04 -30.35 -14.04
C ALA A 241 -16.01 -29.75 -15.01
N ILE A 242 -16.06 -30.10 -16.30
CA ILE A 242 -15.17 -29.52 -17.31
C ILE A 242 -15.33 -28.00 -17.39
N ILE A 243 -16.57 -27.49 -17.40
CA ILE A 243 -16.85 -26.04 -17.39
C ILE A 243 -16.25 -25.39 -16.14
N GLY A 244 -16.47 -25.97 -14.96
CA GLY A 244 -15.88 -25.50 -13.71
C GLY A 244 -14.36 -25.46 -13.76
N CYS A 245 -13.73 -26.52 -14.28
CA CYS A 245 -12.28 -26.61 -14.47
C CYS A 245 -11.76 -25.51 -15.42
N VAL A 246 -12.43 -25.28 -16.53
CA VAL A 246 -12.07 -24.23 -17.50
C VAL A 246 -12.16 -22.85 -16.85
N VAL A 247 -13.25 -22.56 -16.13
CA VAL A 247 -13.42 -21.26 -15.46
C VAL A 247 -12.38 -21.05 -14.37
N VAL A 248 -12.11 -22.06 -13.53
CA VAL A 248 -11.03 -21.99 -12.53
C VAL A 248 -9.68 -21.78 -13.19
N SER A 249 -9.39 -22.49 -14.29
CA SER A 249 -8.13 -22.34 -15.03
C SER A 249 -7.98 -20.95 -15.64
N LEU A 250 -9.05 -20.37 -16.20
CA LEU A 250 -9.06 -19.01 -16.72
C LEU A 250 -8.83 -17.98 -15.62
N ILE A 251 -9.38 -18.19 -14.42
CA ILE A 251 -9.19 -17.26 -13.32
C ILE A 251 -7.81 -17.42 -12.71
N LEU A 252 -7.30 -18.65 -12.53
CA LEU A 252 -5.91 -18.88 -12.14
C LEU A 252 -4.94 -18.26 -13.14
N TRP A 253 -5.19 -18.42 -14.43
CA TRP A 253 -4.43 -17.75 -15.49
C TRP A 253 -4.47 -16.22 -15.31
N TYR A 254 -5.63 -15.64 -15.02
CA TYR A 254 -5.77 -14.20 -14.75
C TYR A 254 -4.97 -13.74 -13.50
N TYR A 255 -5.02 -14.51 -12.41
CA TYR A 255 -4.27 -14.21 -11.17
C TYR A 255 -2.76 -14.29 -11.40
N LEU A 256 -2.30 -15.25 -12.20
CA LEU A 256 -0.88 -15.50 -12.46
C LEU A 256 -0.31 -14.65 -13.60
N ASN A 257 -1.13 -14.06 -14.46
CA ASN A 257 -0.68 -13.21 -15.56
C ASN A 257 -0.24 -11.83 -15.04
N ASP A 258 0.77 -11.21 -15.64
CA ASP A 258 1.23 -9.86 -15.30
C ASP A 258 0.24 -8.74 -15.69
N GLY A 259 -0.83 -9.08 -16.43
CA GLY A 259 -1.85 -8.15 -16.92
C GLY A 259 -1.66 -7.84 -18.41
N TYR A 260 -2.02 -6.63 -18.83
CA TYR A 260 -2.00 -6.21 -20.23
C TYR A 260 -1.10 -4.99 -20.44
N ALA A 261 -0.40 -4.98 -21.57
CA ALA A 261 0.37 -3.83 -22.00
C ALA A 261 -0.59 -2.75 -22.52
N THR A 262 -0.40 -1.52 -22.07
CA THR A 262 -1.03 -0.34 -22.65
C THR A 262 -0.12 0.18 -23.76
N LYS A 263 -0.70 0.67 -24.87
CA LYS A 263 0.11 1.25 -25.96
C LYS A 263 0.75 2.54 -25.45
N ILE A 264 2.07 2.53 -25.30
CA ILE A 264 2.83 3.68 -24.82
C ILE A 264 3.19 4.52 -26.04
N ASN A 265 2.48 5.61 -26.22
CA ASN A 265 2.94 6.65 -27.14
C ASN A 265 4.00 7.45 -26.39
N VAL A 266 5.28 7.09 -26.59
CA VAL A 266 6.38 7.93 -26.12
C VAL A 266 6.27 9.25 -26.87
N ILE A 267 6.01 10.31 -26.12
CA ILE A 267 5.84 11.65 -26.64
C ILE A 267 7.23 12.14 -27.00
N THR A 268 7.47 12.36 -28.30
CA THR A 268 8.70 13.01 -28.74
C THR A 268 8.53 14.51 -28.51
N PRO A 269 9.35 15.15 -27.65
CA PRO A 269 9.26 16.59 -27.48
C PRO A 269 9.56 17.28 -28.81
N THR A 270 8.61 18.09 -29.29
CA THR A 270 8.72 18.81 -30.57
C THR A 270 9.69 19.99 -30.48
N GLU A 271 9.84 20.57 -29.29
CA GLU A 271 10.77 21.66 -29.01
C GLU A 271 12.03 21.12 -28.31
N ARG A 272 13.19 21.35 -28.92
CA ARG A 272 14.49 21.05 -28.28
C ARG A 272 14.79 22.12 -27.24
N PHE A 273 15.01 21.69 -26.00
CA PHE A 273 15.61 22.57 -25.00
C PHE A 273 17.01 22.98 -25.50
N PRO A 274 17.37 24.27 -25.45
CA PRO A 274 18.55 24.80 -26.15
C PRO A 274 19.89 24.23 -25.65
N HIS A 275 19.89 23.60 -24.48
CA HIS A 275 21.08 23.14 -23.80
C HIS A 275 20.89 21.70 -23.28
N ASN A 276 21.87 20.85 -23.58
CA ASN A 276 21.88 19.47 -23.12
C ASN A 276 22.88 19.31 -21.98
N LEU A 277 22.60 18.34 -21.12
CA LEU A 277 23.52 17.93 -20.09
C LEU A 277 24.79 17.36 -20.72
N THR A 278 25.95 17.87 -20.30
CA THR A 278 27.24 17.53 -20.91
C THR A 278 27.78 16.19 -20.41
N HIS A 279 27.48 15.81 -19.17
CA HIS A 279 27.99 14.60 -18.52
C HIS A 279 26.87 13.87 -17.80
N ASP A 280 26.96 12.54 -17.73
CA ASP A 280 26.04 11.68 -16.99
C ASP A 280 26.37 11.70 -15.48
N PRO A 281 25.53 12.31 -14.61
CA PRO A 281 25.77 12.36 -13.17
C PRO A 281 25.60 10.99 -12.48
N SER A 282 24.98 9.99 -13.11
CA SER A 282 24.74 8.67 -12.51
C SER A 282 25.97 7.75 -12.54
N LEU A 283 27.03 8.16 -13.24
CA LEU A 283 28.27 7.41 -13.30
C LEU A 283 28.98 7.40 -11.94
N ASN A 284 29.69 6.30 -11.66
CA ASN A 284 30.54 6.24 -10.48
C ASN A 284 31.66 7.28 -10.59
N GLY A 285 32.06 7.83 -9.44
CA GLY A 285 33.19 8.74 -9.36
C GLY A 285 34.53 8.01 -9.23
N ASN A 286 35.57 8.77 -8.94
CA ASN A 286 36.95 8.28 -8.93
C ASN A 286 37.38 7.64 -7.59
N TYR A 287 36.56 7.74 -6.54
CA TYR A 287 36.89 7.19 -5.23
C TYR A 287 36.51 5.70 -5.16
N SER A 288 37.39 4.87 -4.60
CA SER A 288 36.95 3.61 -4.01
C SER A 288 36.07 3.89 -2.79
N TYR A 289 35.12 3.02 -2.48
CA TYR A 289 34.27 3.17 -1.30
C TYR A 289 34.54 2.10 -0.24
N GLY A 290 34.39 2.47 1.02
CA GLY A 290 34.32 1.59 2.18
C GLY A 290 32.87 1.35 2.58
N PHE A 291 32.63 0.28 3.34
CA PHE A 291 31.32 -0.09 3.85
C PHE A 291 31.42 -0.56 5.30
N LEU A 292 30.48 -0.14 6.15
CA LEU A 292 30.30 -0.71 7.48
C LEU A 292 28.87 -0.55 7.99
N THR A 293 28.54 -1.25 9.08
CA THR A 293 27.26 -1.12 9.79
C THR A 293 27.47 -0.64 11.22
N TYR A 294 26.47 0.04 11.77
CA TYR A 294 26.45 0.44 13.17
C TYR A 294 25.07 0.15 13.77
N GLY A 295 25.04 -0.10 15.08
CA GLY A 295 23.82 -0.41 15.80
C GLY A 295 24.06 -0.57 17.30
N SER A 296 23.03 -0.95 18.05
CA SER A 296 23.11 -1.06 19.52
C SER A 296 23.95 -2.24 20.02
N GLY A 297 24.28 -3.21 19.16
CA GLY A 297 24.91 -4.46 19.58
C GLY A 297 23.93 -5.48 20.19
N MET A 298 22.68 -5.09 20.43
CA MET A 298 21.64 -5.92 21.04
C MET A 298 20.55 -6.36 20.05
N ASP A 299 20.60 -5.90 18.80
CA ASP A 299 19.62 -6.25 17.77
C ASP A 299 19.74 -7.74 17.35
N ASN A 300 18.60 -8.38 17.12
CA ASN A 300 18.54 -9.75 16.59
C ASN A 300 19.20 -9.90 15.21
N ARG A 301 19.19 -8.84 14.40
CA ARG A 301 19.85 -8.82 13.11
C ARG A 301 21.34 -8.64 13.35
N ILE A 302 22.11 -9.66 12.99
CA ILE A 302 23.55 -9.75 13.28
C ILE A 302 24.33 -8.51 12.84
N ASP A 303 23.96 -7.87 11.73
CA ASP A 303 24.62 -6.68 11.18
C ASP A 303 24.53 -5.45 12.12
N TYR A 304 23.50 -5.38 12.96
CA TYR A 304 23.27 -4.31 13.95
C TYR A 304 23.46 -4.77 15.40
N GLY A 305 23.50 -6.09 15.60
CA GLY A 305 23.82 -6.76 16.86
C GLY A 305 25.30 -7.13 16.94
N SER A 306 25.57 -8.43 17.04
CA SER A 306 26.91 -8.96 17.34
C SER A 306 28.00 -8.66 16.30
N LYS A 307 27.65 -8.27 15.06
CA LYS A 307 28.60 -7.89 14.00
C LYS A 307 28.57 -6.39 13.67
N ALA A 308 27.88 -5.56 14.43
CA ALA A 308 27.95 -4.12 14.25
C ALA A 308 29.40 -3.65 14.37
N SER A 309 29.88 -2.91 13.37
CA SER A 309 31.27 -2.42 13.33
C SER A 309 31.50 -1.29 14.32
N ILE A 310 30.47 -0.49 14.59
CA ILE A 310 30.46 0.56 15.61
C ILE A 310 29.21 0.37 16.48
N ILE A 311 29.41 0.36 17.80
CA ILE A 311 28.31 0.32 18.75
C ILE A 311 27.83 1.74 19.06
N THR A 312 26.52 1.96 19.00
CA THR A 312 25.87 3.24 19.30
C THR A 312 24.96 3.15 20.52
N PRO A 313 24.71 4.29 21.21
CA PRO A 313 23.68 4.35 22.23
C PRO A 313 22.28 4.11 21.63
N THR A 314 21.32 3.82 22.51
CA THR A 314 19.89 3.77 22.19
C THR A 314 19.21 5.10 22.54
N ILE A 315 18.01 5.31 22.00
CA ILE A 315 17.16 6.48 22.27
C ILE A 315 15.82 6.03 22.87
N ASP A 316 15.27 6.85 23.78
CA ASP A 316 13.95 6.64 24.37
C ASP A 316 12.92 7.53 23.68
N LEU A 317 11.97 6.92 22.96
CA LEU A 317 10.82 7.59 22.34
C LEU A 317 9.48 7.06 22.89
N SER A 318 9.48 6.47 24.09
CA SER A 318 8.28 5.86 24.71
C SER A 318 7.16 6.85 25.03
N SER A 319 7.49 8.13 25.12
CA SER A 319 6.52 9.22 25.26
C SER A 319 5.77 9.52 23.96
N ILE A 320 6.34 9.19 22.79
CA ILE A 320 5.81 9.51 21.46
C ILE A 320 5.10 8.30 20.84
N ILE A 321 5.74 7.14 20.84
CA ILE A 321 5.26 5.91 20.20
C ILE A 321 5.18 4.74 21.18
N THR A 322 4.39 3.74 20.81
CA THR A 322 4.47 2.37 21.37
C THR A 322 4.63 1.40 20.21
N LEU A 323 5.63 0.52 20.28
CA LEU A 323 5.80 -0.52 19.25
C LEU A 323 4.75 -1.62 19.41
N SER A 324 4.36 -2.25 18.29
CA SER A 324 3.51 -3.44 18.34
C SER A 324 4.21 -4.59 19.07
N THR A 325 3.43 -5.46 19.73
CA THR A 325 3.97 -6.65 20.43
C THR A 325 4.83 -7.52 19.50
N PHE A 326 4.41 -7.66 18.23
CA PHE A 326 5.18 -8.39 17.24
C PHE A 326 6.55 -7.75 16.99
N ASN A 327 6.62 -6.43 16.73
CA ASN A 327 7.90 -5.76 16.48
C ASN A 327 8.80 -5.83 17.72
N LYS A 328 8.27 -5.63 18.94
CA LYS A 328 9.06 -5.78 20.18
C LYS A 328 9.72 -7.16 20.28
N GLN A 329 8.96 -8.21 20.00
CA GLN A 329 9.46 -9.59 20.04
C GLN A 329 10.44 -9.88 18.89
N ASN A 330 10.14 -9.41 17.68
CA ASN A 330 10.97 -9.66 16.50
C ASN A 330 12.34 -8.99 16.61
N PHE A 331 12.39 -7.76 17.10
CA PHE A 331 13.61 -6.96 17.19
C PHE A 331 14.33 -7.02 18.55
N GLN A 332 13.68 -7.54 19.60
CA GLN A 332 14.21 -7.68 20.97
C GLN A 332 14.55 -6.36 21.68
N PHE A 333 13.85 -5.29 21.35
CA PHE A 333 13.87 -4.02 22.09
C PHE A 333 12.49 -3.38 22.07
N ASP A 334 12.31 -2.30 22.82
CA ASP A 334 11.08 -1.52 22.87
C ASP A 334 11.32 -0.02 22.61
N GLU A 335 10.25 0.77 22.66
CA GLU A 335 10.28 2.22 22.46
C GLU A 335 11.20 2.99 23.42
N SER A 336 11.62 2.42 24.56
CA SER A 336 12.53 3.06 25.51
C SER A 336 14.01 2.83 25.16
N THR A 337 14.29 1.90 24.27
CA THR A 337 15.65 1.43 23.93
C THR A 337 15.86 1.31 22.42
N LEU A 338 15.24 2.19 21.64
CA LEU A 338 15.33 2.14 20.18
C LEU A 338 16.77 2.34 19.71
N PRO A 339 17.28 1.48 18.80
CA PRO A 339 18.65 1.59 18.35
C PRO A 339 18.79 2.65 17.26
N LEU A 340 19.97 3.30 17.20
CA LEU A 340 20.40 4.04 16.02
C LEU A 340 21.08 3.07 15.06
N ASN A 341 20.30 2.35 14.25
CA ASN A 341 20.83 1.39 13.29
C ASN A 341 21.05 2.05 11.92
N GLY A 342 22.16 1.71 11.26
CA GLY A 342 22.37 2.15 9.89
C GLY A 342 23.55 1.50 9.19
N ARG A 343 23.61 1.75 7.88
CA ARG A 343 24.64 1.27 6.96
C ARG A 343 25.34 2.45 6.33
N ILE A 344 26.67 2.43 6.33
CA ILE A 344 27.50 3.54 5.88
C ILE A 344 28.29 3.13 4.66
N TRP A 345 28.27 3.98 3.62
CA TRP A 345 29.24 3.94 2.53
C TRP A 345 29.98 5.26 2.50
N TYR A 346 31.30 5.22 2.35
CA TYR A 346 32.15 6.40 2.44
C TYR A 346 33.35 6.29 1.50
N PRO A 347 33.98 7.40 1.09
CA PRO A 347 35.19 7.33 0.27
C PRO A 347 36.34 6.69 1.05
N ALA A 348 36.83 5.53 0.60
CA ALA A 348 37.90 4.79 1.28
C ALA A 348 39.29 5.32 0.93
N ASN A 349 40.27 5.06 1.80
CA ASN A 349 41.71 5.21 1.55
C ASN A 349 42.15 6.61 1.09
N THR A 350 41.51 7.66 1.60
CA THR A 350 41.82 9.03 1.20
C THR A 350 41.87 9.97 2.41
N SER A 351 42.88 10.85 2.42
CA SER A 351 43.03 11.96 3.37
C SER A 351 42.35 13.26 2.90
N SER A 352 41.49 13.17 1.89
CA SER A 352 40.83 14.31 1.22
C SER A 352 39.49 14.74 1.81
N GLY A 353 39.12 14.22 3.00
CA GLY A 353 37.96 14.71 3.74
C GLY A 353 38.13 16.17 4.18
N PRO A 354 37.07 16.83 4.68
CA PRO A 354 35.78 16.25 5.05
C PRO A 354 34.80 16.04 3.87
N TYR A 355 33.89 15.09 4.01
CA TYR A 355 32.92 14.72 2.96
C TYR A 355 31.49 15.17 3.27
N PRO A 356 30.75 15.72 2.29
CA PRO A 356 29.34 16.05 2.45
C PRO A 356 28.51 14.79 2.75
N ILE A 357 27.49 14.95 3.58
CA ILE A 357 26.73 13.85 4.17
C ILE A 357 25.38 13.68 3.45
N VAL A 358 25.00 12.45 3.17
CA VAL A 358 23.67 12.10 2.62
C VAL A 358 23.03 11.01 3.46
N LEU A 359 21.94 11.32 4.16
CA LEU A 359 21.15 10.32 4.90
C LEU A 359 19.96 9.87 4.04
N MET A 360 19.68 8.57 4.03
CA MET A 360 18.59 7.95 3.29
C MET A 360 17.67 7.21 4.26
N VAL A 361 16.35 7.41 4.13
CA VAL A 361 15.36 6.76 4.98
C VAL A 361 14.26 6.11 4.14
N HIS A 362 13.97 4.84 4.44
CA HIS A 362 12.89 4.12 3.77
C HIS A 362 11.52 4.48 4.37
N GLY A 363 10.46 4.22 3.61
CA GLY A 363 9.09 4.35 4.09
C GLY A 363 8.56 3.07 4.71
N ASN A 364 7.24 3.04 4.89
CA ASN A 364 6.58 1.89 5.48
C ASN A 364 6.53 0.71 4.51
N HIS A 365 7.02 -0.44 4.96
CA HIS A 365 6.91 -1.72 4.26
C HIS A 365 6.57 -2.81 5.31
N MET A 366 6.73 -4.09 4.99
CA MET A 366 6.74 -5.15 6.01
C MET A 366 7.94 -4.99 6.96
N SER A 367 7.73 -5.02 8.27
CA SER A 367 8.78 -4.84 9.28
C SER A 367 9.85 -5.93 9.28
N THR A 368 9.55 -7.12 8.77
CA THR A 368 10.51 -8.22 8.64
C THR A 368 11.45 -8.07 7.43
N GLY A 369 11.21 -7.10 6.55
CA GLY A 369 12.10 -6.80 5.43
C GLY A 369 13.30 -5.95 5.83
N SER A 370 14.35 -5.96 4.99
CA SER A 370 15.51 -5.08 5.15
C SER A 370 15.43 -3.94 4.14
N SER A 371 14.49 -3.01 4.37
CA SER A 371 14.21 -1.90 3.44
C SER A 371 15.40 -0.97 3.23
N GLU A 372 16.24 -0.79 4.26
CA GLU A 372 17.47 -0.01 4.25
C GLU A 372 18.53 -0.56 3.29
N ASN A 373 18.51 -1.86 3.01
CA ASN A 373 19.44 -2.48 2.05
C ASN A 373 19.13 -2.07 0.60
N GLY A 374 17.92 -1.56 0.37
CA GLY A 374 17.42 -1.19 -0.94
C GLY A 374 18.17 -0.07 -1.65
N TYR A 375 18.94 0.74 -0.92
CA TYR A 375 19.59 1.96 -1.42
C TYR A 375 21.11 1.83 -1.54
N GLU A 376 21.65 0.61 -1.47
CA GLU A 376 23.08 0.36 -1.67
C GLU A 376 23.57 0.91 -3.03
N TYR A 377 22.79 0.78 -4.09
CA TYR A 377 23.16 1.28 -5.43
C TYR A 377 23.30 2.81 -5.49
N LEU A 378 22.52 3.56 -4.70
CA LEU A 378 22.66 5.01 -4.56
C LEU A 378 23.86 5.35 -3.67
N SER A 379 24.01 4.62 -2.57
CA SER A 379 25.06 4.85 -1.57
C SER A 379 26.46 4.60 -2.14
N THR A 380 26.64 3.49 -2.88
CA THR A 380 27.93 3.16 -3.53
C THR A 380 28.28 4.16 -4.63
N MET A 381 27.32 4.57 -5.46
CA MET A 381 27.50 5.61 -6.46
C MET A 381 27.95 6.93 -5.79
N LEU A 382 27.19 7.43 -4.82
CA LEU A 382 27.52 8.68 -4.14
C LEU A 382 28.85 8.59 -3.36
N ALA A 383 29.11 7.49 -2.68
CA ALA A 383 30.40 7.28 -2.01
C ALA A 383 31.58 7.34 -2.99
N SER A 384 31.44 6.70 -4.17
CA SER A 384 32.47 6.79 -5.22
C SER A 384 32.63 8.21 -5.79
N GLN A 385 31.60 9.06 -5.67
CA GLN A 385 31.65 10.48 -6.05
C GLN A 385 32.21 11.38 -4.94
N GLY A 386 32.54 10.85 -3.76
CA GLY A 386 33.06 11.64 -2.65
C GLY A 386 31.97 12.17 -1.72
N PHE A 387 30.94 11.36 -1.41
CA PHE A 387 29.93 11.65 -0.38
C PHE A 387 30.02 10.62 0.75
N PHE A 388 29.71 11.02 1.97
CA PHE A 388 29.48 10.11 3.08
C PHE A 388 27.99 9.77 3.15
N THR A 389 27.61 8.52 2.88
CA THR A 389 26.19 8.15 2.83
C THR A 389 25.80 7.21 3.95
N VAL A 390 24.57 7.39 4.46
CA VAL A 390 24.00 6.55 5.50
C VAL A 390 22.59 6.11 5.10
N SER A 391 22.36 4.81 4.98
CA SER A 391 21.01 4.25 4.90
C SER A 391 20.55 3.87 6.31
N VAL A 392 19.55 4.61 6.83
CA VAL A 392 19.07 4.48 8.21
C VAL A 392 18.00 3.39 8.29
N ASP A 393 18.16 2.48 9.24
CA ASP A 393 17.19 1.42 9.51
C ASP A 393 16.06 1.94 10.40
N GLN A 394 14.83 1.80 9.92
CA GLN A 394 13.61 2.14 10.65
C GLN A 394 12.56 1.02 10.51
N ASN A 395 12.97 -0.21 10.19
CA ASN A 395 12.03 -1.30 9.95
C ASN A 395 11.21 -1.65 11.22
N PHE A 396 11.70 -1.32 12.42
CA PHE A 396 10.93 -1.48 13.65
C PHE A 396 9.71 -0.54 13.75
N LEU A 397 9.64 0.52 12.92
CA LEU A 397 8.49 1.42 12.79
C LEU A 397 7.53 1.04 11.65
N ASN A 398 7.85 -0.02 10.90
CA ASN A 398 7.04 -0.51 9.78
C ASN A 398 5.87 -1.40 10.24
N LEU A 399 4.94 -1.68 9.32
CA LEU A 399 3.80 -2.57 9.56
C LEU A 399 4.26 -3.95 10.01
N ALA A 400 3.70 -4.40 11.14
CA ALA A 400 3.83 -5.78 11.59
C ALA A 400 2.89 -6.68 10.76
N PRO A 401 3.21 -7.97 10.57
CA PRO A 401 2.29 -8.92 9.94
C PRO A 401 0.94 -8.90 10.66
N PHE A 402 -0.13 -8.59 9.91
CA PHE A 402 -1.52 -8.60 10.39
C PHE A 402 -1.90 -7.51 11.42
N TYR A 403 -1.04 -6.53 11.71
CA TYR A 403 -1.31 -5.46 12.72
C TYR A 403 -0.82 -4.07 12.28
N SER A 404 -1.31 -3.01 12.93
CA SER A 404 -0.77 -1.64 12.75
C SER A 404 0.66 -1.53 13.27
N SER A 405 1.47 -0.71 12.60
CA SER A 405 2.92 -0.58 12.84
C SER A 405 3.27 -0.07 14.23
N THR A 406 2.68 1.05 14.62
CA THR A 406 2.97 1.79 15.86
C THR A 406 1.69 2.40 16.44
N GLU A 407 1.53 2.34 17.75
CA GLU A 407 0.48 3.06 18.47
C GLU A 407 1.01 4.36 19.10
N TYR A 408 0.08 5.19 19.56
CA TYR A 408 0.36 6.40 20.32
C TYR A 408 1.00 6.05 21.68
N GLY A 409 2.18 6.64 21.94
CA GLY A 409 2.89 6.56 23.23
C GLY A 409 2.10 7.19 24.39
N GLN A 410 2.66 7.09 25.59
CA GLN A 410 1.96 7.45 26.84
C GLN A 410 1.43 8.89 26.83
N MET A 411 2.22 9.83 26.32
CA MET A 411 1.86 11.25 26.29
C MET A 411 0.96 11.60 25.08
N SER A 412 0.99 10.75 24.05
CA SER A 412 0.20 10.90 22.82
C SER A 412 -1.25 10.42 22.98
N LYS A 413 -1.55 9.60 24.00
CA LYS A 413 -2.93 9.18 24.35
C LYS A 413 -3.82 10.35 24.82
N ILE A 414 -3.23 11.41 25.39
CA ILE A 414 -3.96 12.62 25.80
C ILE A 414 -4.52 13.37 24.58
N LYS A 415 -3.90 13.22 23.40
CA LYS A 415 -4.31 13.84 22.13
C LYS A 415 -5.18 12.94 21.24
N LYS A 416 -5.54 11.73 21.69
CA LYS A 416 -6.52 10.85 21.00
C LYS A 416 -7.90 11.53 20.81
N TYR A 417 -8.15 12.61 21.57
CA TYR A 417 -9.38 13.40 21.55
C TYR A 417 -9.30 14.65 20.64
N ASP A 418 -8.20 14.88 19.92
CA ASP A 418 -8.09 15.97 18.94
C ASP A 418 -8.61 15.46 17.58
N VAL A 419 -9.89 15.71 17.30
CA VAL A 419 -10.76 14.89 16.44
C VAL A 419 -10.55 15.06 14.92
N SER A 420 -9.62 15.91 14.47
CA SER A 420 -9.59 16.33 13.05
C SER A 420 -8.23 16.35 12.35
N PHE A 421 -7.13 15.87 12.96
CA PHE A 421 -5.79 16.05 12.40
C PHE A 421 -4.99 14.74 12.27
N SER A 422 -4.30 14.57 11.14
CA SER A 422 -3.37 13.45 10.92
C SER A 422 -2.08 13.64 11.73
N ARG A 423 -2.06 13.07 12.95
CA ARG A 423 -0.90 13.13 13.85
C ARG A 423 -0.27 11.76 14.06
N ARG A 424 0.19 11.11 12.99
CA ARG A 424 0.78 9.77 13.12
C ARG A 424 2.13 9.86 13.84
N PRO A 425 2.28 9.33 15.06
CA PRO A 425 3.47 9.52 15.88
C PRO A 425 4.71 8.81 15.30
N GLU A 426 4.49 7.84 14.40
CA GLU A 426 5.52 7.23 13.56
C GLU A 426 6.39 8.27 12.86
N PHE A 427 5.80 9.27 12.19
CA PHE A 427 6.54 10.25 11.40
C PHE A 427 7.45 11.11 12.28
N ILE A 428 6.97 11.46 13.48
CA ILE A 428 7.78 12.15 14.49
C ILE A 428 8.96 11.28 14.90
N ALA A 429 8.73 10.02 15.24
CA ALA A 429 9.80 9.09 15.64
C ALA A 429 10.84 8.90 14.54
N ARG A 430 10.41 8.71 13.29
CA ARG A 430 11.30 8.60 12.12
C ARG A 430 12.16 9.85 11.93
N ALA A 431 11.58 11.04 12.09
CA ALA A 431 12.29 12.30 11.96
C ALA A 431 13.32 12.48 13.09
N LEU A 432 12.96 12.15 14.33
CA LEU A 432 13.87 12.22 15.48
C LEU A 432 15.03 11.23 15.37
N ILE A 433 14.80 10.00 14.89
CA ILE A 433 15.87 9.02 14.63
C ILE A 433 16.86 9.58 13.60
N LEU A 434 16.38 10.29 12.57
CA LEU A 434 17.24 10.92 11.56
C LEU A 434 18.12 12.02 12.18
N LEU A 435 17.56 12.86 13.05
CA LEU A 435 18.29 13.93 13.74
C LEU A 435 19.26 13.40 14.81
N GLU A 436 18.87 12.36 15.55
CA GLU A 436 19.77 11.66 16.49
C GLU A 436 20.90 10.93 15.74
N THR A 437 20.65 10.43 14.53
CA THR A 437 21.71 9.89 13.66
C THR A 437 22.71 10.99 13.28
N LEU A 438 22.26 12.16 12.84
CA LEU A 438 23.17 13.30 12.55
C LEU A 438 23.97 13.74 13.78
N LYS A 439 23.35 13.73 14.97
CA LYS A 439 24.03 14.00 16.24
C LYS A 439 25.09 12.95 16.55
N GLN A 440 24.83 11.67 16.29
CA GLN A 440 25.81 10.60 16.43
C GLN A 440 26.97 10.77 15.45
N LEU A 441 26.70 11.16 14.19
CA LEU A 441 27.75 11.49 13.22
C LEU A 441 28.61 12.67 13.68
N ARG A 442 28.01 13.73 14.22
CA ARG A 442 28.75 14.87 14.81
C ARG A 442 29.66 14.43 15.95
N LEU A 443 29.19 13.52 16.83
CA LEU A 443 30.03 12.96 17.89
C LEU A 443 31.22 12.20 17.32
N TRP A 444 31.00 11.30 16.36
CA TRP A 444 32.08 10.56 15.69
C TRP A 444 33.09 11.47 15.02
N ASN A 445 32.63 12.56 14.39
CA ASN A 445 33.51 13.54 13.75
C ASN A 445 34.45 14.26 14.74
N THR A 446 34.11 14.30 16.03
CA THR A 446 34.89 14.97 17.09
C THR A 446 35.73 14.04 17.96
N GLN A 447 35.54 12.72 17.86
CA GLN A 447 36.23 11.73 18.70
C GLN A 447 37.48 11.21 18.00
N GLU A 448 38.69 11.55 18.50
CA GLU A 448 39.98 11.17 17.88
C GLU A 448 40.14 9.66 17.64
N LYS A 449 39.56 8.82 18.50
CA LYS A 449 39.62 7.35 18.37
C LYS A 449 38.61 6.78 17.37
N ASN A 450 37.69 7.60 16.85
CA ASN A 450 36.72 7.18 15.86
C ASN A 450 37.32 7.27 14.46
N GLN A 451 37.04 6.29 13.61
CA GLN A 451 37.55 6.26 12.24
C GLN A 451 37.06 7.45 11.37
N PHE A 452 35.96 8.10 11.76
CA PHE A 452 35.40 9.25 11.06
C PHE A 452 35.80 10.59 11.67
N TYR A 453 36.82 10.62 12.55
CA TYR A 453 37.35 11.85 13.12
C TYR A 453 37.80 12.83 12.02
N ASN A 454 37.23 14.05 12.04
CA ASN A 454 37.42 15.10 11.04
C ASN A 454 37.14 14.68 9.58
N GLN A 455 36.36 13.63 9.35
CA GLN A 455 36.05 13.14 8.00
C GLN A 455 34.70 13.64 7.46
N LEU A 456 33.86 14.25 8.30
CA LEU A 456 32.47 14.59 7.94
C LEU A 456 32.26 16.10 7.82
N ASP A 457 31.68 16.53 6.70
CA ASP A 457 31.30 17.92 6.47
C ASP A 457 29.86 18.15 6.97
N LEU A 458 29.77 18.59 8.22
CA LEU A 458 28.50 18.87 8.89
C LEU A 458 27.81 20.15 8.37
N SER A 459 28.48 20.92 7.50
CA SER A 459 27.91 22.11 6.85
C SER A 459 27.24 21.80 5.52
N ASN A 460 27.35 20.57 5.01
CA ASN A 460 26.76 20.15 3.75
C ASN A 460 26.03 18.81 3.92
N ILE A 461 24.76 18.88 4.33
CA ILE A 461 23.92 17.71 4.59
C ILE A 461 22.74 17.66 3.59
N GLY A 462 22.55 16.50 2.97
CA GLY A 462 21.37 16.15 2.18
C GLY A 462 20.58 15.03 2.85
N LEU A 463 19.25 15.06 2.72
CA LEU A 463 18.36 14.01 3.17
C LEU A 463 17.60 13.42 1.98
N MET A 464 17.45 12.10 1.96
CA MET A 464 16.63 11.38 1.01
C MET A 464 15.62 10.51 1.74
N GLY A 465 14.39 10.46 1.25
CA GLY A 465 13.32 9.69 1.86
C GLY A 465 12.42 9.04 0.82
N HIS A 466 11.98 7.80 1.05
CA HIS A 466 11.03 7.10 0.17
C HIS A 466 9.67 6.90 0.85
N SER A 467 8.54 7.14 0.18
CA SER A 467 7.19 6.91 0.70
C SER A 467 6.95 7.74 1.97
N ARG A 468 6.58 7.12 3.10
CA ARG A 468 6.52 7.82 4.40
C ARG A 468 7.86 8.47 4.80
N GLY A 469 8.98 7.91 4.35
CA GLY A 469 10.30 8.49 4.52
C GLY A 469 10.47 9.82 3.77
N GLY A 470 9.81 9.98 2.61
CA GLY A 470 9.83 11.22 1.82
C GLY A 470 9.22 12.40 2.57
N GLU A 471 8.12 12.18 3.30
CA GLU A 471 7.57 13.21 4.19
C GLU A 471 8.44 13.42 5.44
N THR A 472 8.99 12.32 5.98
CA THR A 472 9.84 12.34 7.17
C THR A 472 11.02 13.30 7.02
N ILE A 473 11.66 13.36 5.85
CA ILE A 473 12.79 14.28 5.65
C ILE A 473 12.38 15.76 5.71
N ALA A 474 11.18 16.10 5.24
CA ALA A 474 10.64 17.46 5.37
C ALA A 474 10.27 17.78 6.83
N ILE A 475 9.71 16.80 7.56
CA ILE A 475 9.44 16.94 8.99
C ILE A 475 10.74 17.12 9.77
N ALA A 476 11.76 16.31 9.51
CA ALA A 476 13.07 16.41 10.16
C ALA A 476 13.72 17.77 9.89
N TYR A 477 13.63 18.28 8.66
CA TYR A 477 14.11 19.61 8.30
C TYR A 477 13.49 20.72 9.16
N VAL A 478 12.17 20.70 9.34
CA VAL A 478 11.47 21.70 10.16
C VAL A 478 11.81 21.51 11.64
N LEU A 479 11.71 20.30 12.18
CA LEU A 479 12.01 20.00 13.59
C LEU A 479 13.46 20.34 13.97
N ASN A 480 14.41 20.20 13.04
CA ASN A 480 15.82 20.53 13.21
C ASN A 480 16.06 21.99 13.64
N LYS A 481 15.17 22.93 13.28
CA LYS A 481 15.30 24.36 13.62
C LYS A 481 14.49 24.79 14.85
N LEU A 482 13.73 23.87 15.45
CA LEU A 482 12.88 24.18 16.61
C LEU A 482 13.60 23.93 17.94
N LYS A 483 13.13 24.60 19.00
CA LYS A 483 13.61 24.37 20.37
C LYS A 483 12.89 23.22 21.09
N PHE A 484 11.61 23.01 20.77
CA PHE A 484 10.76 21.99 21.36
C PHE A 484 9.87 21.36 20.29
N LEU A 485 9.48 20.10 20.50
CA LEU A 485 8.53 19.41 19.63
C LEU A 485 7.15 20.10 19.73
N PRO A 486 6.49 20.49 18.62
CA PRO A 486 5.22 21.22 18.67
C PRO A 486 4.12 20.50 19.44
N ASP A 487 4.13 19.17 19.43
CA ASP A 487 3.14 18.39 20.15
C ASP A 487 3.32 18.38 21.67
N TYR A 488 4.54 18.62 22.15
CA TYR A 488 4.91 18.51 23.57
C TYR A 488 5.81 19.69 23.98
N PRO A 489 5.29 20.93 23.92
CA PRO A 489 6.07 22.11 24.24
C PRO A 489 6.61 22.02 25.67
N GLY A 490 7.93 22.19 25.83
CA GLY A 490 8.61 22.12 27.12
C GLY A 490 9.00 20.71 27.60
N SER A 491 8.41 19.64 27.08
CA SER A 491 8.70 18.27 27.53
C SER A 491 9.74 17.55 26.67
N ILE A 492 9.78 17.84 25.36
CA ILE A 492 10.73 17.21 24.42
C ILE A 492 11.56 18.32 23.77
N SER A 493 12.81 18.45 24.22
CA SER A 493 13.76 19.43 23.70
C SER A 493 14.36 18.97 22.37
N LEU A 494 14.40 19.89 21.41
CA LEU A 494 15.01 19.76 20.09
C LEU A 494 16.26 20.67 19.96
N SER A 495 16.66 21.34 21.04
CA SER A 495 17.69 22.40 21.03
C SER A 495 19.11 21.91 20.72
N ASN A 496 19.35 20.60 20.77
CA ASN A 496 20.65 20.00 20.44
C ASN A 496 20.82 19.71 18.93
N TYR A 497 19.77 19.95 18.15
CA TYR A 497 19.81 19.94 16.69
C TYR A 497 20.21 21.32 16.18
N ASN A 498 19.85 21.68 14.94
CA ASN A 498 20.37 22.79 14.14
C ASN A 498 21.53 22.41 13.21
N PHE A 499 21.33 21.33 12.46
CA PHE A 499 22.20 20.92 11.36
C PHE A 499 21.95 21.75 10.08
N GLU A 500 22.97 21.88 9.25
CA GLU A 500 22.90 22.58 7.95
C GLU A 500 22.42 21.63 6.83
N ILE A 501 21.12 21.30 6.90
CA ILE A 501 20.43 20.50 5.89
C ILE A 501 20.07 21.41 4.71
N LYS A 502 20.63 21.11 3.52
CA LYS A 502 20.51 21.96 2.34
C LYS A 502 19.67 21.34 1.21
N ALA A 503 19.57 20.01 1.17
CA ALA A 503 18.86 19.28 0.12
C ALA A 503 17.89 18.24 0.69
N LEU A 504 16.69 18.16 0.10
CA LEU A 504 15.67 17.15 0.39
C LEU A 504 15.28 16.43 -0.90
N PHE A 505 15.50 15.10 -0.95
CA PHE A 505 15.19 14.24 -2.10
C PHE A 505 14.11 13.21 -1.74
N SER A 506 12.90 13.38 -2.25
CA SER A 506 11.78 12.51 -1.96
C SER A 506 11.50 11.55 -3.11
N ILE A 507 11.39 10.26 -2.82
CA ILE A 507 10.91 9.23 -3.75
C ILE A 507 9.50 8.84 -3.33
N SER A 508 8.53 8.91 -4.24
CA SER A 508 7.12 8.60 -4.02
C SER A 508 6.61 9.07 -2.65
N GLY A 509 6.96 10.29 -2.22
CA GLY A 509 6.74 10.73 -0.84
C GLY A 509 5.26 10.90 -0.49
N THR A 510 4.92 10.64 0.77
CA THR A 510 3.60 11.00 1.31
C THR A 510 3.52 12.50 1.61
N ASP A 511 2.30 12.96 1.87
CA ASP A 511 2.01 14.24 2.49
C ASP A 511 0.88 14.01 3.50
N ASP A 512 0.77 14.89 4.50
CA ASP A 512 -0.26 14.85 5.55
C ASP A 512 -0.14 13.70 6.59
N GLY A 513 1.03 13.09 6.78
CA GLY A 513 1.33 12.14 7.85
C GLY A 513 1.51 12.79 9.23
N TYR A 514 1.99 14.04 9.26
CA TYR A 514 2.12 14.85 10.47
C TYR A 514 1.72 16.31 10.24
N THR A 515 0.52 16.67 10.74
CA THR A 515 -0.04 18.04 10.68
C THR A 515 -0.31 18.57 12.10
N PRO A 516 0.73 19.06 12.81
CA PRO A 516 0.52 19.67 14.12
C PRO A 516 -0.45 20.86 13.96
N LEU A 517 -1.44 20.95 14.84
CA LEU A 517 -2.50 22.00 14.80
C LEU A 517 -3.38 22.01 13.53
N GLY A 518 -3.29 20.98 12.68
CA GLY A 518 -4.11 20.89 11.46
C GLY A 518 -3.53 21.50 10.21
N TYR A 519 -2.30 22.01 10.29
CA TYR A 519 -1.59 22.57 9.16
C TYR A 519 -0.38 21.71 8.81
N SER A 520 -0.05 21.65 7.53
CA SER A 520 1.19 21.02 7.06
C SER A 520 2.38 21.85 7.54
N LEU A 521 3.43 21.20 8.04
CA LEU A 521 4.66 21.91 8.41
C LEU A 521 5.30 22.54 7.17
N GLU A 522 5.45 23.86 7.20
CA GLU A 522 6.03 24.63 6.11
C GLU A 522 7.56 24.61 6.17
N SER A 523 8.19 24.21 5.06
CA SER A 523 9.63 24.33 4.87
C SER A 523 9.96 25.69 4.24
N HIS A 524 11.09 26.28 4.62
CA HIS A 524 11.58 27.55 4.10
C HIS A 524 13.02 27.39 3.65
N ASP A 525 13.40 28.03 2.53
CA ASP A 525 14.79 28.23 2.11
C ASP A 525 15.65 26.95 1.99
N VAL A 526 15.08 25.89 1.43
CA VAL A 526 15.76 24.61 1.18
C VAL A 526 15.54 24.15 -0.25
N THR A 527 16.54 23.50 -0.84
CA THR A 527 16.37 22.86 -2.13
C THR A 527 15.65 21.54 -1.98
N MET A 528 14.53 21.34 -2.70
CA MET A 528 13.66 20.18 -2.53
C MET A 528 13.27 19.56 -3.88
N PHE A 529 13.44 18.25 -4.00
CA PHE A 529 13.07 17.49 -5.19
C PHE A 529 12.17 16.30 -4.85
N GLY A 530 11.15 16.05 -5.67
CA GLY A 530 10.33 14.84 -5.60
C GLY A 530 10.35 14.04 -6.90
N ILE A 531 10.51 12.72 -6.84
CA ILE A 531 10.31 11.81 -7.96
C ILE A 531 9.21 10.79 -7.62
N HIS A 532 8.33 10.46 -8.57
CA HIS A 532 7.20 9.54 -8.31
C HIS A 532 6.82 8.76 -9.57
N GLY A 533 6.41 7.50 -9.37
CA GLY A 533 5.99 6.62 -10.45
C GLY A 533 4.51 6.79 -10.82
N ILE A 534 4.20 6.97 -12.11
CA ILE A 534 2.79 7.10 -12.54
C ILE A 534 1.96 5.83 -12.24
N TYR A 535 2.61 4.66 -12.28
CA TYR A 535 2.01 3.35 -11.99
C TYR A 535 2.17 2.93 -10.52
N ASP A 536 2.51 3.86 -9.63
CA ASP A 536 2.54 3.64 -8.19
C ASP A 536 1.17 3.19 -7.69
N ALA A 537 1.11 1.95 -7.20
CA ALA A 537 -0.13 1.34 -6.71
C ALA A 537 -0.28 1.43 -5.18
N ASP A 538 0.74 1.90 -4.44
CA ASP A 538 0.64 2.19 -3.00
C ASP A 538 0.14 3.63 -2.77
N LEU A 539 0.61 4.57 -3.59
CA LEU A 539 0.24 5.98 -3.63
C LEU A 539 -0.18 6.39 -5.04
N LEU A 540 -1.48 6.30 -5.31
CA LEU A 540 -2.07 6.53 -6.63
C LEU A 540 -1.83 7.95 -7.22
N SER A 541 -1.46 8.92 -6.37
CA SER A 541 -1.20 10.33 -6.71
C SER A 541 0.09 10.88 -6.08
N PHE A 542 0.62 12.00 -6.61
CA PHE A 542 1.86 12.62 -6.15
C PHE A 542 1.66 13.40 -4.85
N SER A 543 1.48 12.70 -3.74
CA SER A 543 1.15 13.38 -2.48
C SER A 543 2.22 14.40 -2.08
N PHE A 544 3.51 14.09 -2.26
CA PHE A 544 4.63 15.00 -1.97
C PHE A 544 4.60 16.34 -2.72
N GLN A 545 3.82 16.47 -3.81
CA GLN A 545 3.63 17.75 -4.50
C GLN A 545 3.06 18.82 -3.56
N GLY A 546 2.31 18.46 -2.51
CA GLY A 546 1.85 19.40 -1.50
C GLY A 546 2.97 19.99 -0.65
N LYS A 547 4.01 19.22 -0.31
CA LYS A 547 5.23 19.73 0.36
C LYS A 547 6.03 20.67 -0.54
N LEU A 548 6.17 20.32 -1.82
CA LEU A 548 6.79 21.22 -2.80
C LEU A 548 5.98 22.52 -2.91
N LYS A 549 4.65 22.43 -2.99
CA LYS A 549 3.80 23.61 -3.05
C LYS A 549 3.92 24.49 -1.80
N SER A 550 3.96 23.92 -0.59
CA SER A 550 4.05 24.68 0.67
C SER A 550 5.43 25.27 0.93
N LEU A 551 6.50 24.76 0.30
CA LEU A 551 7.84 25.35 0.41
C LEU A 551 7.86 26.81 -0.06
N ARG A 552 8.38 27.69 0.79
CA ARG A 552 8.55 29.13 0.55
C ARG A 552 10.03 29.50 0.45
N PHE A 553 10.32 30.50 -0.39
CA PHE A 553 11.63 31.12 -0.48
C PHE A 553 11.56 32.54 0.04
N THR A 554 12.54 32.93 0.85
CA THR A 554 12.67 34.28 1.36
C THR A 554 13.10 35.22 0.23
N SER A 555 12.34 36.30 0.02
CA SER A 555 12.65 37.33 -0.96
C SER A 555 14.03 37.94 -0.71
N ASN A 556 14.80 38.16 -1.78
CA ASN A 556 16.15 38.73 -1.74
C ASN A 556 17.19 37.91 -0.95
N SER A 557 16.94 36.61 -0.73
CA SER A 557 17.97 35.73 -0.20
C SER A 557 19.17 35.65 -1.15
N SER A 558 20.38 35.71 -0.60
CA SER A 558 21.62 35.50 -1.35
C SER A 558 21.83 34.02 -1.72
N ILE A 559 21.13 33.11 -1.04
CA ILE A 559 21.23 31.67 -1.24
C ILE A 559 20.26 31.27 -2.35
N TYR A 560 20.80 30.66 -3.40
CA TYR A 560 20.01 30.06 -4.47
C TYR A 560 19.44 28.72 -4.01
N ASN A 561 18.12 28.60 -4.04
CA ASN A 561 17.40 27.37 -3.78
C ASN A 561 16.40 27.12 -4.91
N PHE A 562 16.01 25.86 -5.10
CA PHE A 562 14.94 25.53 -6.03
C PHE A 562 14.11 24.36 -5.53
N LYS A 563 12.91 24.24 -6.09
CA LYS A 563 12.06 23.08 -5.93
C LYS A 563 11.65 22.52 -7.27
N ALA A 564 11.63 21.21 -7.36
CA ALA A 564 11.32 20.53 -8.61
C ALA A 564 10.66 19.18 -8.37
N SER A 565 9.98 18.66 -9.38
CA SER A 565 9.48 17.29 -9.35
C SER A 565 9.57 16.58 -10.68
N LEU A 566 9.55 15.24 -10.63
CA LEU A 566 9.55 14.37 -11.79
C LEU A 566 8.54 13.23 -11.63
N TYR A 567 7.61 13.15 -12.55
CA TYR A 567 6.67 12.06 -12.75
C TYR A 567 7.17 11.15 -13.86
N VAL A 568 7.41 9.89 -13.51
CA VAL A 568 8.01 8.91 -14.41
C VAL A 568 6.95 7.93 -14.87
N HIS A 569 6.65 7.93 -16.16
CA HIS A 569 5.73 6.97 -16.76
C HIS A 569 6.29 5.55 -16.66
N GLN A 570 5.43 4.54 -16.47
CA GLN A 570 5.80 3.14 -16.23
C GLN A 570 6.60 2.83 -14.96
N ALA A 571 6.98 3.81 -14.15
CA ALA A 571 7.57 3.55 -12.85
C ALA A 571 6.48 3.25 -11.81
N ASN A 572 6.74 2.29 -10.92
CA ASN A 572 5.88 1.95 -9.78
C ASN A 572 6.44 2.54 -8.46
N HIS A 573 5.83 2.21 -7.32
CA HIS A 573 6.35 2.58 -6.00
C HIS A 573 7.66 1.84 -5.68
N GLY A 574 7.64 0.52 -5.84
CA GLY A 574 8.62 -0.37 -5.23
C GLY A 574 10.00 -0.36 -5.86
N GLN A 575 10.13 -0.26 -7.19
CA GLN A 575 11.38 -0.59 -7.88
C GLN A 575 12.52 0.41 -7.64
N PHE A 576 12.25 1.59 -7.09
CA PHE A 576 13.29 2.50 -6.58
C PHE A 576 14.11 1.89 -5.44
N ASN A 577 13.53 0.93 -4.71
CA ASN A 577 14.19 0.14 -3.69
C ASN A 577 14.46 -1.28 -4.23
N THR A 578 15.72 -1.72 -4.22
CA THR A 578 16.11 -3.04 -4.78
C THR A 578 15.50 -4.24 -4.04
N LYS A 579 14.85 -4.03 -2.88
CA LYS A 579 14.22 -5.08 -2.08
C LYS A 579 12.69 -5.12 -2.19
N TRP A 580 12.03 -4.11 -2.75
CA TRP A 580 10.57 -4.02 -2.76
C TRP A 580 9.95 -4.60 -4.05
N GLY A 581 10.62 -4.44 -5.18
CA GLY A 581 10.23 -5.11 -6.44
C GLY A 581 9.04 -4.48 -7.17
N ARG A 582 8.39 -5.27 -8.04
CA ARG A 582 7.35 -4.81 -8.99
C ARG A 582 5.94 -4.71 -8.40
N TYR A 583 5.73 -5.27 -7.21
CA TYR A 583 4.40 -5.38 -6.61
C TYR A 583 4.32 -4.51 -5.37
N ASP A 584 3.61 -3.39 -5.48
CA ASP A 584 3.60 -2.34 -4.45
C ASP A 584 2.70 -2.66 -3.24
N LEU A 585 1.80 -3.65 -3.35
CA LEU A 585 0.86 -4.01 -2.30
C LEU A 585 1.30 -5.27 -1.53
N ILE A 586 0.48 -5.71 -0.59
CA ILE A 586 0.74 -6.92 0.19
C ILE A 586 0.46 -8.21 -0.63
N PRO A 587 1.16 -9.32 -0.32
CA PRO A 587 0.85 -10.63 -0.91
C PRO A 587 -0.64 -10.99 -0.76
N GLY A 588 -1.25 -11.46 -1.85
CA GLY A 588 -2.68 -11.76 -1.93
C GLY A 588 -3.50 -10.65 -2.59
N VAL A 589 -3.02 -9.41 -2.56
CA VAL A 589 -3.61 -8.27 -3.30
C VAL A 589 -2.78 -7.94 -4.55
N ASN A 590 -1.48 -8.22 -4.54
CA ASN A 590 -0.56 -7.99 -5.66
C ASN A 590 -1.03 -8.56 -7.01
N GLN A 591 -1.79 -9.66 -6.99
CA GLN A 591 -2.31 -10.30 -8.18
C GLN A 591 -3.37 -9.47 -8.92
N PHE A 592 -3.87 -8.38 -8.34
CA PHE A 592 -4.80 -7.45 -9.00
C PHE A 592 -4.08 -6.29 -9.70
N ILE A 593 -2.81 -6.05 -9.39
CA ILE A 593 -2.01 -4.98 -9.99
C ILE A 593 -1.64 -5.38 -11.42
N ASN A 594 -1.77 -4.43 -12.36
CA ASN A 594 -1.28 -4.59 -13.72
C ASN A 594 0.20 -4.20 -13.78
N VAL A 595 1.07 -5.19 -13.60
CA VAL A 595 2.52 -4.97 -13.56
C VAL A 595 3.15 -5.04 -14.95
N ARG A 596 2.40 -5.45 -15.98
CA ARG A 596 2.91 -5.59 -17.35
C ARG A 596 3.41 -4.28 -18.00
N PRO A 597 2.80 -3.11 -17.77
CA PRO A 597 3.29 -1.85 -18.32
C PRO A 597 4.56 -1.32 -17.66
N LEU A 598 4.98 -1.88 -16.52
CA LEU A 598 6.10 -1.36 -15.74
C LEU A 598 7.41 -1.43 -16.51
N MET A 599 8.24 -0.40 -16.36
CA MET A 599 9.62 -0.41 -16.86
C MET A 599 10.47 -1.38 -16.05
N LYS A 600 11.69 -1.68 -16.54
CA LYS A 600 12.61 -2.53 -15.80
C LYS A 600 13.09 -1.82 -14.52
N ALA A 601 13.41 -2.60 -13.49
CA ALA A 601 13.85 -2.06 -12.21
C ALA A 601 15.15 -1.25 -12.35
N GLU A 602 16.06 -1.71 -13.19
CA GLU A 602 17.34 -1.06 -13.45
C GLU A 602 17.17 0.31 -14.11
N GLU A 603 16.19 0.46 -15.00
CA GLU A 603 15.87 1.73 -15.66
C GLU A 603 15.28 2.73 -14.65
N GLN A 604 14.34 2.29 -13.82
CA GLN A 604 13.76 3.13 -12.76
C GLN A 604 14.81 3.58 -11.73
N GLN A 605 15.71 2.66 -11.35
CA GLN A 605 16.83 2.96 -10.45
C GLN A 605 17.84 3.90 -11.12
N HIS A 606 18.10 3.76 -12.41
CA HIS A 606 18.98 4.66 -13.16
C HIS A 606 18.44 6.10 -13.20
N ILE A 607 17.13 6.28 -13.40
CA ILE A 607 16.49 7.61 -13.29
C ILE A 607 16.72 8.17 -11.88
N CYS A 608 16.54 7.36 -10.84
CA CYS A 608 16.79 7.79 -9.47
C CYS A 608 18.27 8.17 -9.24
N LYS A 609 19.22 7.38 -9.72
CA LYS A 609 20.67 7.68 -9.66
C LYS A 609 20.97 9.04 -10.31
N MET A 610 20.47 9.26 -11.52
CA MET A 610 20.66 10.49 -12.30
C MET A 610 20.28 11.73 -11.48
N TYR A 611 19.03 11.78 -11.00
CA TYR A 611 18.53 12.94 -10.27
C TYR A 611 19.14 13.06 -8.87
N MET A 612 19.39 11.95 -8.18
CA MET A 612 19.98 11.96 -6.85
C MET A 612 21.41 12.50 -6.89
N ALA A 613 22.24 12.00 -7.81
CA ALA A 613 23.60 12.49 -7.98
C ALA A 613 23.61 13.96 -8.42
N ALA A 614 22.77 14.34 -9.40
CA ALA A 614 22.67 15.71 -9.86
C ALA A 614 22.31 16.67 -8.71
N LEU A 615 21.27 16.37 -7.93
CA LEU A 615 20.82 17.22 -6.81
C LEU A 615 21.93 17.40 -5.77
N MET A 616 22.55 16.30 -5.33
CA MET A 616 23.56 16.34 -4.29
C MET A 616 24.83 17.06 -4.77
N ASN A 617 25.23 16.91 -6.03
CA ASN A 617 26.36 17.65 -6.60
C ASN A 617 26.07 19.15 -6.73
N ILE A 618 24.85 19.55 -7.12
CA ILE A 618 24.45 20.97 -7.15
C ILE A 618 24.56 21.56 -5.75
N VAL A 619 23.87 20.97 -4.78
CA VAL A 619 23.61 21.62 -3.50
C VAL A 619 24.78 21.47 -2.52
N LEU A 620 25.45 20.32 -2.52
CA LEU A 620 26.49 20.02 -1.52
C LEU A 620 27.92 20.20 -2.07
N LYS A 621 28.08 20.33 -3.40
CA LYS A 621 29.38 20.55 -4.06
C LYS A 621 29.41 21.76 -5.01
N ASN A 622 28.33 22.54 -5.07
CA ASN A 622 28.21 23.73 -5.90
C ASN A 622 28.44 23.48 -7.41
N GLN A 623 28.06 22.30 -7.90
CA GLN A 623 28.19 21.92 -9.31
C GLN A 623 26.91 22.31 -10.08
N THR A 624 26.75 23.61 -10.30
CA THR A 624 25.53 24.22 -10.88
C THR A 624 25.24 23.81 -12.32
N GLN A 625 26.19 23.21 -13.03
CA GLN A 625 25.98 22.73 -14.41
C GLN A 625 24.87 21.66 -14.51
N TYR A 626 24.51 21.01 -13.39
CA TYR A 626 23.44 20.01 -13.36
C TYR A 626 22.05 20.62 -13.13
N CYS A 627 21.92 21.91 -12.79
CA CYS A 627 20.62 22.56 -12.55
C CYS A 627 19.67 22.40 -13.74
N ILE A 628 20.23 22.39 -14.95
CA ILE A 628 19.49 22.28 -16.20
C ILE A 628 18.64 21.00 -16.31
N LEU A 629 19.05 19.92 -15.63
CA LEU A 629 18.28 18.67 -15.59
C LEU A 629 16.96 18.84 -14.83
N PHE A 630 16.92 19.73 -13.83
CA PHE A 630 15.74 20.01 -13.03
C PHE A 630 14.85 21.07 -13.68
N GLU A 631 15.45 22.06 -14.34
CA GLU A 631 14.72 23.06 -15.12
C GLU A 631 13.93 22.39 -16.25
N ASP A 632 14.55 21.43 -16.94
CA ASP A 632 13.92 20.65 -17.99
C ASP A 632 14.56 19.26 -18.14
N TYR A 633 13.77 18.21 -17.91
CA TYR A 633 14.22 16.82 -18.06
C TYR A 633 14.75 16.51 -19.46
N ARG A 634 14.31 17.26 -20.49
CA ARG A 634 14.69 17.06 -21.90
C ARG A 634 16.18 17.24 -22.11
N SER A 635 16.83 18.08 -21.30
CA SER A 635 18.28 18.27 -21.31
C SER A 635 19.05 16.98 -20.99
N GLY A 636 18.43 16.04 -20.26
CA GLY A 636 18.99 14.75 -19.86
C GLY A 636 18.57 13.55 -20.71
N LEU A 637 17.76 13.73 -21.77
CA LEU A 637 17.18 12.62 -22.55
C LEU A 637 18.22 11.66 -23.16
N ARG A 638 19.45 12.12 -23.38
CA ARG A 638 20.56 11.27 -23.83
C ARG A 638 20.91 10.16 -22.83
N TYR A 639 20.70 10.41 -21.54
CA TYR A 639 21.09 9.53 -20.44
C TYR A 639 19.88 8.91 -19.73
N LEU A 640 18.67 9.46 -19.92
CA LEU A 640 17.44 8.93 -19.33
C LEU A 640 16.86 7.76 -20.15
N PRO A 641 16.25 6.76 -19.52
CA PRO A 641 15.53 5.70 -20.22
C PRO A 641 14.39 6.25 -21.09
N HIS A 642 14.07 5.54 -22.16
CA HIS A 642 13.00 5.92 -23.09
C HIS A 642 11.62 5.70 -22.48
N THR A 643 11.06 6.75 -21.88
CA THR A 643 9.67 6.80 -21.42
C THR A 643 9.16 8.24 -21.41
N ASN A 644 7.92 8.44 -20.96
CA ASN A 644 7.35 9.77 -20.77
C ASN A 644 7.71 10.32 -19.39
N TYR A 645 8.07 11.60 -19.35
CA TYR A 645 8.38 12.33 -18.13
C TYR A 645 7.52 13.59 -18.05
N ILE A 646 7.12 13.93 -16.84
CA ILE A 646 6.46 15.18 -16.51
C ILE A 646 7.30 15.83 -15.42
N SER A 647 7.77 17.06 -15.61
CA SER A 647 8.55 17.77 -14.60
C SER A 647 7.93 19.09 -14.20
N THR A 648 8.19 19.51 -12.97
CA THR A 648 7.91 20.86 -12.49
C THR A 648 9.19 21.47 -11.95
N PHE A 649 9.36 22.78 -12.06
CA PHE A 649 10.52 23.50 -11.55
C PHE A 649 10.13 24.90 -11.09
N GLN A 650 10.72 25.33 -9.98
CA GLN A 650 10.63 26.70 -9.51
C GLN A 650 11.88 27.06 -8.68
N ASP A 651 12.57 28.14 -9.00
CA ASP A 651 13.71 28.63 -8.18
C ASP A 651 13.37 29.82 -7.26
N SER A 652 14.33 30.18 -6.40
CA SER A 652 14.21 31.23 -5.39
C SER A 652 14.35 32.65 -5.94
N LYS A 653 14.67 32.81 -7.23
CA LYS A 653 14.83 34.10 -7.91
C LYS A 653 13.65 34.44 -8.83
N GLU A 654 12.71 33.53 -9.00
CA GLU A 654 11.53 33.74 -9.82
C GLU A 654 10.55 34.78 -9.25
N ILE A 655 9.95 35.55 -10.16
CA ILE A 655 8.84 36.47 -9.87
C ILE A 655 7.56 35.82 -10.37
N ILE A 656 6.58 35.66 -9.49
CA ILE A 656 5.28 35.04 -9.83
C ILE A 656 4.39 36.07 -10.51
N ILE A 657 4.11 35.87 -11.80
CA ILE A 657 3.18 36.72 -12.56
C ILE A 657 1.73 36.35 -12.24
N ALA A 658 1.39 35.06 -12.35
CA ALA A 658 0.07 34.53 -12.03
C ALA A 658 0.16 33.06 -11.58
N ASP A 659 -0.26 32.76 -10.36
CA ASP A 659 -0.44 31.40 -9.84
C ASP A 659 -1.88 30.89 -9.97
N PHE A 660 -2.78 31.76 -10.43
CA PHE A 660 -4.21 31.52 -10.62
C PHE A 660 -4.96 31.16 -9.32
N GLU A 661 -4.42 31.49 -8.14
CA GLU A 661 -5.05 31.25 -6.84
C GLU A 661 -5.86 32.45 -6.33
N ASN A 662 -5.88 33.57 -7.08
CA ASN A 662 -6.66 34.75 -6.74
C ASN A 662 -8.17 34.51 -6.83
N TYR A 663 -8.92 34.98 -5.83
CA TYR A 663 -10.39 35.03 -5.89
C TYR A 663 -10.90 36.02 -6.93
N ASP A 664 -10.18 37.13 -7.13
CA ASP A 664 -10.44 38.06 -8.22
C ASP A 664 -9.70 37.58 -9.47
N VAL A 665 -10.46 37.02 -10.40
CA VAL A 665 -9.96 36.43 -11.65
C VAL A 665 -9.52 37.49 -12.68
N THR A 666 -9.71 38.78 -12.40
CA THR A 666 -9.32 39.89 -13.28
C THR A 666 -7.92 40.42 -12.99
N ILE A 667 -7.22 39.86 -12.00
CA ILE A 667 -5.85 40.24 -11.60
C ILE A 667 -4.93 39.02 -11.47
N GLY A 668 -3.66 39.20 -11.82
CA GLY A 668 -2.60 38.21 -11.57
C GLY A 668 -2.05 38.31 -10.14
N THR A 669 -1.09 37.45 -9.82
CA THR A 669 -0.41 37.43 -8.51
C THR A 669 0.53 38.61 -8.35
N ILE A 670 1.16 39.04 -9.44
CA ILE A 670 1.98 40.25 -9.43
C ILE A 670 1.10 41.49 -9.30
N ALA A 671 1.46 42.36 -8.35
CA ALA A 671 0.71 43.58 -8.05
C ALA A 671 0.57 44.49 -9.28
N GLY A 672 -0.63 45.03 -9.50
CA GLY A 672 -0.93 45.93 -10.62
C GLY A 672 -1.19 45.23 -11.96
N SER A 673 -1.13 43.90 -12.02
CA SER A 673 -1.51 43.17 -13.23
C SER A 673 -3.01 43.20 -13.50
N LYS A 674 -3.39 43.15 -14.78
CA LYS A 674 -4.78 43.06 -15.25
C LYS A 674 -4.96 41.94 -16.25
N ILE A 675 -6.01 41.17 -16.09
CA ILE A 675 -6.38 40.05 -16.95
C ILE A 675 -7.55 40.48 -17.84
N ASN A 676 -7.40 40.25 -19.15
CA ASN A 676 -8.46 40.46 -20.14
C ASN A 676 -8.70 39.16 -20.90
N ALA A 677 -9.97 38.74 -20.95
CA ALA A 677 -10.41 37.55 -21.69
C ALA A 677 -11.38 37.96 -22.79
N THR A 678 -11.18 37.46 -24.02
CA THR A 678 -12.06 37.72 -25.16
C THR A 678 -12.36 36.43 -25.91
N ASN A 679 -13.59 36.28 -26.39
CA ASN A 679 -14.04 35.13 -27.18
C ASN A 679 -13.81 33.74 -26.53
N LEU A 680 -13.84 33.67 -25.20
CA LEU A 680 -13.74 32.41 -24.45
C LEU A 680 -15.12 32.02 -23.91
N LEU A 681 -15.54 30.78 -24.19
CA LEU A 681 -16.76 30.19 -23.64
C LEU A 681 -16.59 29.87 -22.16
N LEU A 682 -15.42 29.33 -21.80
CA LEU A 682 -15.03 29.00 -20.44
C LEU A 682 -13.61 29.49 -20.20
N TRP A 683 -13.42 30.21 -19.11
CA TRP A 683 -12.09 30.52 -18.58
C TRP A 683 -12.17 30.69 -17.06
N GLY A 684 -11.09 30.33 -16.37
CA GLY A 684 -11.01 30.44 -14.93
C GLY A 684 -10.07 29.43 -14.31
N SER A 685 -9.90 29.52 -12.99
CA SER A 685 -9.02 28.61 -12.25
C SER A 685 -9.73 27.31 -11.92
N VAL A 686 -9.12 26.18 -12.26
CA VAL A 686 -9.53 24.84 -11.83
C VAL A 686 -8.46 24.24 -10.94
N TYR A 687 -8.86 23.55 -9.88
CA TYR A 687 -7.92 22.85 -9.01
C TYR A 687 -7.62 21.47 -9.58
N VAL A 688 -6.36 21.21 -9.94
CA VAL A 688 -5.94 19.90 -10.44
C VAL A 688 -5.27 19.12 -9.30
N GLU A 689 -5.99 18.14 -8.78
CA GLU A 689 -5.61 17.38 -7.58
C GLU A 689 -4.22 16.76 -7.66
N VAL A 690 -3.85 16.18 -8.81
CA VAL A 690 -2.54 15.55 -9.04
C VAL A 690 -1.38 16.52 -8.82
N TYR A 691 -1.59 17.81 -9.10
CA TYR A 691 -0.58 18.87 -8.91
C TYR A 691 -0.78 19.67 -7.62
N ARG A 692 -1.86 19.38 -6.87
CA ARG A 692 -2.36 20.18 -5.75
C ARG A 692 -2.38 21.69 -6.03
N SER A 693 -2.61 22.10 -7.28
CA SER A 693 -2.43 23.49 -7.73
C SER A 693 -3.63 23.98 -8.54
N ALA A 694 -3.91 25.27 -8.46
CA ALA A 694 -4.82 25.92 -9.39
C ALA A 694 -4.15 26.02 -10.78
N MET A 695 -4.94 25.80 -11.82
CA MET A 695 -4.55 25.94 -13.20
C MET A 695 -5.61 26.75 -13.94
N LEU A 696 -5.19 27.63 -14.82
CA LEU A 696 -6.07 28.32 -15.75
C LEU A 696 -6.59 27.32 -16.78
N ILE A 697 -7.91 27.22 -16.90
CA ILE A 697 -8.60 26.52 -17.97
C ILE A 697 -9.00 27.50 -19.06
N LEU A 698 -8.84 27.13 -20.34
CA LEU A 698 -9.23 27.97 -21.47
C LEU A 698 -10.02 27.17 -22.51
N GLN A 699 -11.21 27.66 -22.85
CA GLN A 699 -12.06 27.14 -23.91
C GLN A 699 -12.53 28.29 -24.82
N PRO A 700 -12.14 28.32 -26.11
CA PRO A 700 -12.64 29.33 -27.05
C PRO A 700 -14.13 29.11 -27.38
N MET A 701 -14.81 30.19 -27.78
CA MET A 701 -16.10 30.07 -28.43
C MET A 701 -15.93 29.46 -29.82
N LYS A 702 -16.93 28.69 -30.26
CA LYS A 702 -16.91 28.01 -31.57
C LYS A 702 -16.67 29.01 -32.71
N ASP A 703 -15.75 28.67 -33.62
CA ASP A 703 -15.40 29.45 -34.81
C ASP A 703 -14.82 30.85 -34.52
N LEU A 704 -14.40 31.12 -33.27
CA LEU A 704 -13.77 32.38 -32.85
C LEU A 704 -12.37 32.14 -32.27
N ILE A 705 -11.51 33.14 -32.39
CA ILE A 705 -10.18 33.13 -31.76
C ILE A 705 -10.33 33.61 -30.32
N GLY A 706 -10.14 32.69 -29.37
CA GLY A 706 -10.13 32.97 -27.94
C GLY A 706 -8.79 33.57 -27.51
N LYS A 707 -8.83 34.60 -26.65
CA LYS A 707 -7.64 35.24 -26.10
C LYS A 707 -7.74 35.44 -24.60
N TYR A 708 -6.63 35.18 -23.91
CA TYR A 708 -6.45 35.47 -22.48
C TYR A 708 -5.14 36.23 -22.29
N ALA A 709 -5.22 37.51 -21.89
CA ALA A 709 -4.07 38.39 -21.77
C ALA A 709 -3.83 38.81 -20.31
N ILE A 710 -2.59 38.70 -19.84
CA ILE A 710 -2.11 39.22 -18.57
C ILE A 710 -1.22 40.44 -18.88
N ASN A 711 -1.69 41.63 -18.52
CA ASN A 711 -0.98 42.88 -18.74
C ASN A 711 -0.38 43.37 -17.43
N LEU A 712 0.89 43.77 -17.44
CA LEU A 712 1.58 44.30 -16.28
C LEU A 712 1.53 45.82 -16.29
N GLN A 713 1.19 46.43 -15.15
CA GLN A 713 1.26 47.89 -15.01
C GLN A 713 2.70 48.40 -15.09
N ASN A 714 3.65 47.65 -14.52
CA ASN A 714 5.07 47.96 -14.55
C ASN A 714 5.82 46.80 -15.22
N PRO A 715 6.55 47.04 -16.31
CA PRO A 715 7.38 46.01 -16.94
C PRO A 715 8.42 45.43 -15.98
N VAL A 716 8.73 44.14 -16.16
CA VAL A 716 9.65 43.40 -15.29
C VAL A 716 10.85 42.90 -16.09
N ASN A 717 12.04 43.08 -15.53
CA ASN A 717 13.27 42.52 -16.10
C ASN A 717 13.44 41.07 -15.66
N GLY A 718 13.77 40.19 -16.61
CA GLY A 718 14.05 38.78 -16.35
C GLY A 718 14.79 38.15 -17.51
N SER A 719 15.35 36.96 -17.30
CA SER A 719 16.01 36.18 -18.36
C SER A 719 15.03 35.41 -19.23
N SER A 720 13.89 35.01 -18.67
CA SER A 720 12.90 34.19 -19.35
C SER A 720 11.53 34.27 -18.65
N VAL A 721 10.46 34.03 -19.40
CA VAL A 721 9.13 33.69 -18.87
C VAL A 721 8.95 32.18 -18.92
N ARG A 722 8.45 31.60 -17.84
CA ARG A 722 8.13 30.18 -17.73
C ARG A 722 6.68 30.00 -17.30
N PHE A 723 6.05 28.97 -17.81
CA PHE A 723 4.76 28.48 -17.34
C PHE A 723 4.63 26.99 -17.66
N MET A 724 3.71 26.33 -16.98
CA MET A 724 3.41 24.93 -17.23
C MET A 724 2.14 24.80 -18.08
N ILE A 725 2.12 23.88 -19.03
CA ILE A 725 0.96 23.66 -19.90
C ILE A 725 0.66 22.18 -20.07
N GLY A 726 -0.62 21.81 -20.00
CA GLY A 726 -1.06 20.44 -20.22
C GLY A 726 -2.45 20.37 -20.84
N ARG A 727 -2.97 19.15 -20.93
CA ARG A 727 -4.30 18.88 -21.46
C ARG A 727 -5.12 17.99 -20.56
N THR A 728 -6.43 18.26 -20.50
CA THR A 728 -7.41 17.31 -19.96
C THR A 728 -7.48 16.01 -20.81
N PRO A 729 -7.91 14.88 -20.22
CA PRO A 729 -7.91 13.57 -20.85
C PRO A 729 -8.65 13.40 -22.20
N GLU A 730 -9.60 14.28 -22.51
CA GLU A 730 -10.60 14.05 -23.57
C GLU A 730 -10.31 14.82 -24.87
N GLY A 731 -9.28 15.70 -24.91
CA GLY A 731 -9.19 16.74 -25.95
C GLY A 731 -8.29 16.54 -27.18
N LEU A 732 -8.69 17.20 -28.28
CA LEU A 732 -8.03 17.25 -29.59
C LEU A 732 -6.78 18.16 -29.65
N VAL A 733 -5.84 17.81 -30.55
CA VAL A 733 -4.50 18.38 -30.77
C VAL A 733 -4.53 19.83 -31.27
N ASN A 734 -4.75 20.80 -30.37
CA ASN A 734 -4.56 22.22 -30.69
C ASN A 734 -3.25 22.75 -30.10
N ASN A 735 -2.49 23.48 -30.92
CA ASN A 735 -1.34 24.25 -30.47
C ASN A 735 -1.82 25.54 -29.78
N LEU A 736 -1.13 25.96 -28.75
CA LEU A 736 -1.36 27.26 -28.12
C LEU A 736 -0.43 28.29 -28.75
N THR A 737 -0.96 29.40 -29.25
CA THR A 737 -0.10 30.54 -29.62
C THR A 737 0.09 31.43 -28.40
N VAL A 738 1.33 31.84 -28.14
CA VAL A 738 1.73 32.63 -26.99
C VAL A 738 2.43 33.88 -27.48
N LEU A 739 1.91 35.04 -27.09
CA LEU A 739 2.51 36.34 -27.40
C LEU A 739 3.16 36.91 -26.14
N LEU A 740 4.42 37.30 -26.23
CA LEU A 740 5.15 37.98 -25.15
C LEU A 740 5.28 39.45 -25.51
N TRP A 741 4.63 40.31 -24.72
CA TRP A 741 4.65 41.75 -24.93
C TRP A 741 5.76 42.41 -24.11
N TYR A 742 6.39 43.41 -24.72
CA TYR A 742 7.50 44.15 -24.14
C TYR A 742 7.17 45.63 -23.91
N GLU A 743 7.97 46.29 -23.08
CA GLU A 743 7.79 47.71 -22.73
C GLU A 743 7.76 48.66 -23.94
N ASN A 744 8.47 48.30 -25.01
CA ASN A 744 8.54 49.07 -26.26
C ASN A 744 7.36 48.79 -27.23
N GLU A 745 6.27 48.21 -26.74
CA GLU A 745 5.08 47.80 -27.53
C GLU A 745 5.35 46.77 -28.63
N THR A 746 6.52 46.11 -28.63
CA THR A 746 6.80 44.97 -29.50
C THR A 746 6.36 43.67 -28.85
N PHE A 747 6.23 42.60 -29.65
CA PHE A 747 5.95 41.27 -29.14
C PHE A 747 6.68 40.17 -29.89
N ASP A 748 7.01 39.09 -29.18
CA ASP A 748 7.42 37.81 -29.76
C ASP A 748 6.22 36.85 -29.82
N SER A 749 6.15 36.02 -30.87
CA SER A 749 5.08 35.03 -31.05
C SER A 749 5.64 33.61 -31.10
N HIS A 750 5.08 32.74 -30.27
CA HIS A 750 5.52 31.35 -30.14
C HIS A 750 4.33 30.39 -30.28
N VAL A 751 4.51 29.29 -31.00
CA VAL A 751 3.51 28.23 -31.11
C VAL A 751 3.95 27.06 -30.23
N VAL A 752 3.23 26.83 -29.15
CA VAL A 752 3.48 25.75 -28.20
C VAL A 752 2.66 24.53 -28.58
N HIS A 753 3.37 23.42 -28.81
CA HIS A 753 2.73 22.12 -28.99
C HIS A 753 2.39 21.51 -27.61
N VAL A 754 1.09 21.37 -27.31
CA VAL A 754 0.62 20.81 -26.03
C VAL A 754 0.66 19.28 -26.08
N LEU A 755 1.27 18.66 -25.07
CA LEU A 755 1.36 17.20 -24.98
C LEU A 755 -0.01 16.55 -24.78
N PRO A 756 -0.25 15.35 -25.35
CA PRO A 756 -1.44 14.58 -25.03
C PRO A 756 -1.41 14.10 -23.58
N ALA A 757 -2.59 13.92 -22.98
CA ALA A 757 -2.72 13.27 -21.67
C ALA A 757 -2.16 11.84 -21.71
N LEU A 758 -1.57 11.41 -20.58
CA LEU A 758 -1.13 10.03 -20.41
C LEU A 758 -2.30 9.19 -19.91
N SER A 759 -2.42 7.96 -20.39
CA SER A 759 -3.33 6.99 -19.82
C SER A 759 -2.56 5.94 -19.03
N LYS A 760 -3.14 5.51 -17.90
CA LYS A 760 -2.61 4.43 -17.08
C LYS A 760 -3.71 3.44 -16.73
N HIS A 761 -3.26 2.21 -16.52
CA HIS A 761 -4.09 1.10 -16.06
C HIS A 761 -3.34 0.42 -14.93
N THR A 762 -3.42 0.98 -13.72
CA THR A 762 -2.70 0.51 -12.53
C THR A 762 -3.18 -0.88 -12.10
N TYR A 763 -4.47 -1.15 -12.25
CA TYR A 763 -5.09 -2.43 -11.91
C TYR A 763 -5.54 -3.19 -13.16
N LYS A 764 -5.48 -4.52 -13.10
CA LYS A 764 -5.94 -5.40 -14.19
C LYS A 764 -7.45 -5.24 -14.46
N LEU A 765 -8.23 -4.90 -13.43
CA LEU A 765 -9.66 -4.62 -13.52
C LEU A 765 -9.92 -3.24 -12.93
N GLY A 766 -9.57 -2.23 -13.70
CA GLY A 766 -9.83 -0.84 -13.39
C GLY A 766 -10.21 -0.11 -14.67
N SER A 767 -10.88 1.03 -14.53
CA SER A 767 -11.05 1.96 -15.63
C SER A 767 -9.69 2.48 -16.08
N THR A 768 -9.60 2.91 -17.35
CA THR A 768 -8.48 3.74 -17.78
C THR A 768 -8.48 5.00 -16.92
N GLU A 769 -7.38 5.23 -16.22
CA GLU A 769 -7.13 6.48 -15.53
C GLU A 769 -6.33 7.36 -16.48
N TYR A 770 -6.60 8.66 -16.46
CA TYR A 770 -5.85 9.61 -17.25
C TYR A 770 -5.11 10.56 -16.32
N VAL A 771 -3.85 10.80 -16.66
CA VAL A 771 -2.97 11.73 -15.98
C VAL A 771 -2.76 12.89 -16.93
N THR A 772 -3.25 14.07 -16.52
CA THR A 772 -2.94 15.33 -17.19
C THR A 772 -1.43 15.41 -17.34
N ALA A 773 -0.93 15.45 -18.57
CA ALA A 773 0.50 15.60 -18.82
C ALA A 773 0.80 17.09 -18.96
N VAL A 774 1.57 17.64 -18.03
CA VAL A 774 2.06 19.02 -18.12
C VAL A 774 3.50 19.03 -18.59
N GLN A 775 3.85 20.00 -19.42
CA GLN A 775 5.21 20.33 -19.81
C GLN A 775 5.54 21.74 -19.37
N THR A 776 6.79 21.96 -18.98
CA THR A 776 7.32 23.31 -18.77
C THR A 776 7.65 23.94 -20.12
N VAL A 777 7.17 25.16 -20.32
CA VAL A 777 7.52 26.01 -21.46
C VAL A 777 8.35 27.18 -20.92
N SER A 778 9.42 27.52 -21.63
CA SER A 778 10.29 28.63 -21.28
C SER A 778 10.65 29.41 -22.53
N PHE A 779 10.45 30.73 -22.47
CA PHE A 779 10.83 31.65 -23.53
C PHE A 779 11.85 32.66 -23.00
N PRO A 780 13.00 32.84 -23.67
CA PRO A 780 13.95 33.87 -23.29
C PRO A 780 13.32 35.26 -23.52
N LEU A 781 13.61 36.20 -22.63
CA LEU A 781 13.19 37.58 -22.78
C LEU A 781 14.29 38.40 -23.44
N THR A 782 13.93 39.25 -24.40
CA THR A 782 14.86 40.13 -25.11
C THR A 782 14.88 41.56 -24.56
N SER A 783 13.85 41.94 -23.80
CA SER A 783 13.71 43.25 -23.15
C SER A 783 12.77 43.17 -21.94
N ALA A 784 12.47 44.31 -21.31
CA ALA A 784 11.57 44.37 -20.16
C ALA A 784 10.16 43.85 -20.53
N PHE A 785 9.71 42.84 -19.80
CA PHE A 785 8.47 42.11 -20.07
C PHE A 785 7.26 42.89 -19.55
N ALA A 786 6.31 43.19 -20.44
CA ALA A 786 5.12 43.98 -20.14
C ALA A 786 3.82 43.16 -20.08
N GLY A 787 3.79 41.95 -20.64
CA GLY A 787 2.60 41.11 -20.57
C GLY A 787 2.66 39.85 -21.44
N LEU A 788 1.65 39.01 -21.32
CA LEU A 788 1.53 37.71 -21.97
C LEU A 788 0.12 37.53 -22.50
N GLU A 789 -0.05 37.10 -23.76
CA GLU A 789 -1.35 36.74 -24.34
C GLU A 789 -1.34 35.28 -24.83
N PHE A 790 -2.28 34.50 -24.32
CA PHE A 790 -2.59 33.15 -24.80
C PHE A 790 -3.68 33.22 -25.86
N VAL A 791 -3.41 32.68 -27.04
CA VAL A 791 -4.30 32.70 -28.21
C VAL A 791 -4.61 31.26 -28.65
N ILE A 792 -5.90 30.91 -28.65
CA ILE A 792 -6.39 29.57 -28.98
C ILE A 792 -7.35 29.67 -30.16
N ASN A 793 -7.15 28.80 -31.15
CA ASN A 793 -7.99 28.68 -32.33
C ASN A 793 -8.59 27.28 -32.38
N GLU A 794 -9.92 27.17 -32.34
CA GLU A 794 -10.65 25.90 -32.53
C GLU A 794 -11.54 25.97 -33.76
N THR A 795 -11.26 25.09 -34.73
CA THR A 795 -12.05 24.96 -35.96
C THR A 795 -13.10 23.84 -35.93
N ASN A 796 -13.21 23.05 -34.83
CA ASN A 796 -14.17 21.95 -34.73
C ASN A 796 -14.49 21.57 -33.26
N ALA A 797 -15.44 22.27 -32.62
CA ALA A 797 -15.93 21.89 -31.29
C ALA A 797 -17.17 20.98 -31.41
N GLN A 798 -17.02 19.68 -31.14
CA GLN A 798 -18.11 18.81 -30.70
C GLN A 798 -18.03 18.68 -29.18
N PHE A 799 -18.96 19.33 -28.46
CA PHE A 799 -19.49 19.12 -27.09
C PHE A 799 -18.82 18.18 -26.05
N LEU A 800 -17.51 17.94 -26.09
CA LEU A 800 -16.75 17.23 -25.05
C LEU A 800 -15.74 18.20 -24.41
N ILE A 801 -15.41 17.94 -23.15
CA ILE A 801 -14.83 18.89 -22.19
C ILE A 801 -13.32 19.00 -22.44
N ASP A 802 -12.99 19.67 -23.54
CA ASP A 802 -11.64 19.79 -24.09
C ASP A 802 -11.00 21.08 -23.59
N ASN A 803 -10.01 20.98 -22.71
CA ASN A 803 -9.40 22.18 -22.14
C ASN A 803 -7.88 22.11 -22.05
N ILE A 804 -7.24 23.18 -22.53
CA ILE A 804 -5.85 23.49 -22.20
C ILE A 804 -5.83 23.96 -20.75
N VAL A 805 -4.91 23.40 -19.97
CA VAL A 805 -4.61 23.87 -18.62
C VAL A 805 -3.24 24.53 -18.58
N ILE A 806 -3.18 25.72 -17.99
CA ILE A 806 -1.95 26.47 -17.80
C ILE A 806 -1.74 26.66 -16.30
N ALA A 807 -0.59 26.22 -15.80
CA ALA A 807 -0.18 26.42 -14.43
C ALA A 807 0.86 27.53 -14.33
N ARG A 808 1.03 28.00 -13.09
CA ARG A 808 1.95 29.02 -12.60
C ARG A 808 3.22 29.26 -13.42
#